data_AF-A0A934C963-F1
#
_entry.id   AF-A0A934C963-F1
#
_cell.length_a   1.000
_cell.length_b   1.000
_cell.length_c   1.000
_cell.angle_alpha   90.00
_cell.angle_beta   90.00
_cell.angle_gamma   90.00
#
_symmetry.space_group_name_H-M   'P 1'
#
loop_
_entity.id
_entity.type
_entity.pdbx_description
1 polymer ?
#
loop_
_entity_poly.entity_id
_entity_poly.type
_entity_poly.pdbx_seq_one_letter_code
_entity_poly.pdbx_strand_id
1 'polypeptide(L)'
;MKRTVRLFSALLILSILLIPIAASAQAVYPPDVKVLDDFNRANGGLGSNWSGNRVKYRIVNQQLRVRSNDANSDIYWKEAFGVDQEAFVTFVNVSQRAPEQILLLKAQSNKTWGNGVIEALYDAQNQVVQVWTWEWPQGWVKYGDDIPAVFQNGDTFRAIAYGNGMVEVYRNDELLGVRDITSWSHYAKGGYIGLWFIGARGAVLDDFGGGTIVDPPYQLVDLQLLAFNDYHGHVLPNEAGTVDGIPAGGGEYLAAKLNELRAGNEHSLTVAAGDLIGGSPAFSGLFHDEPSVESLNAMGLNVSSVGNHEFDEGVTELLRMQNGGCHPVDGCYFPSEPFAGADFQWLAANVVNETTGETPLPPYWITEVDGVKVGFIGMTLEATDTLVAAVGIQGWDFLDEAETANALVPLLKAQGVEAIIVLLHEGGSQTPPPGDFNACVGISGPIVAINDALDPEIDAIVTGHTHLPYNCLLPDAAGQPRIVTSAYSYGRIVSELQLVLDRRTNDVRRDLSSAENHLVNRAALTPDPAVGAVIAKWQPLYAAAGTRPVGRITADINRGGNPPGTDRGVESPAVNLVADAQLWATSANGAQIAFMNPGGVRTDLKYAQSAGEGDGVVTFGEAFAFQPFGNTLITFSMTGAQIIDVLKQQCQPIGSSRPFLHLGVSQGFTYDLAKTISGGNCTSISVTNVKLNGVPLDPTASYMVTVNNFLADGGDNFTVFRTVTSPRLDGGNDLQALINYLGTFSPVSPPGTDRVNELP
;
A
#
# COMPACT_ATOMS: atom_id res chain seq x y z
N MET A 1 56.37 -10.86 -4.14
CA MET A 1 56.53 -9.41 -3.87
C MET A 1 55.15 -8.90 -3.43
N LYS A 2 54.85 -8.27 -2.30
CA LYS A 2 55.47 -7.85 -1.01
C LYS A 2 54.21 -7.68 -0.12
N ARG A 3 53.98 -8.37 1.02
CA ARG A 3 54.57 -8.24 2.38
C ARG A 3 54.68 -6.80 2.95
N THR A 4 53.81 -6.54 3.96
CA THR A 4 54.14 -6.07 5.34
C THR A 4 54.26 -4.57 5.64
N VAL A 5 53.73 -4.15 6.82
CA VAL A 5 54.24 -3.20 7.87
C VAL A 5 53.04 -2.47 8.54
N ARG A 6 52.82 -2.33 9.87
CA ARG A 6 53.51 -2.68 11.15
C ARG A 6 52.57 -2.47 12.37
N LEU A 7 52.91 -3.13 13.48
CA LEU A 7 52.38 -3.07 14.86
C LEU A 7 53.11 -2.01 15.75
N PHE A 8 52.56 -1.83 16.98
CA PHE A 8 53.12 -1.34 18.28
C PHE A 8 52.80 0.13 18.64
N SER A 9 52.34 0.50 19.85
CA SER A 9 52.82 0.11 21.21
C SER A 9 51.80 0.29 22.35
N ALA A 10 52.05 -0.37 23.48
CA ALA A 10 51.30 -0.37 24.74
C ALA A 10 51.93 0.49 25.86
N LEU A 11 51.07 0.92 26.79
CA LEU A 11 51.19 1.16 28.25
C LEU A 11 52.37 1.92 28.92
N LEU A 12 51.93 2.83 29.83
CA LEU A 12 52.42 3.13 31.21
C LEU A 12 53.22 4.44 31.43
N ILE A 13 52.65 5.38 32.21
CA ILE A 13 53.14 5.85 33.53
C ILE A 13 52.09 6.77 34.19
N LEU A 14 51.99 6.56 35.50
CA LEU A 14 51.04 7.03 36.51
C LEU A 14 51.48 8.39 37.11
N SER A 15 50.48 9.20 37.52
CA SER A 15 50.43 10.00 38.78
C SER A 15 50.52 11.54 38.76
N ILE A 16 49.62 12.11 39.57
CA ILE A 16 49.61 13.41 40.29
C ILE A 16 48.78 14.55 39.65
N LEU A 17 47.49 14.66 40.04
CA LEU A 17 47.06 15.59 41.11
C LEU A 17 45.59 15.33 41.48
N LEU A 18 45.38 14.90 42.73
CA LEU A 18 44.09 14.85 43.41
C LEU A 18 43.63 16.28 43.76
N ILE A 19 42.39 16.61 43.43
CA ILE A 19 41.54 17.51 44.19
C ILE A 19 40.15 16.85 44.27
N PRO A 20 39.63 16.50 45.46
CA PRO A 20 38.25 16.02 45.57
C PRO A 20 37.33 17.25 45.55
N ILE A 21 36.69 17.50 44.42
CA ILE A 21 35.48 18.32 44.40
C ILE A 21 34.37 17.41 44.91
N ALA A 22 33.83 17.72 46.08
CA ALA A 22 32.60 17.13 46.57
C ALA A 22 31.47 17.53 45.61
N ALA A 23 31.20 16.68 44.61
CA ALA A 23 29.96 16.71 43.86
C ALA A 23 28.88 16.10 44.77
N SER A 24 27.96 16.93 45.23
CA SER A 24 26.70 16.47 45.81
C SER A 24 25.99 15.58 44.78
N ALA A 25 25.63 14.36 45.18
CA ALA A 25 24.80 13.47 44.40
C ALA A 25 23.48 14.17 44.06
N GLN A 26 23.35 14.60 42.81
CA GLN A 26 22.14 15.17 42.25
C GLN A 26 21.65 14.18 41.20
N ALA A 27 20.55 13.50 41.57
CA ALA A 27 19.62 12.65 40.82
C ALA A 27 20.08 12.14 39.43
N VAL A 28 20.32 10.83 39.33
CA VAL A 28 20.31 10.07 38.08
C VAL A 28 19.08 9.16 38.13
N TYR A 29 17.92 9.67 37.71
CA TYR A 29 16.80 8.81 37.31
C TYR A 29 16.63 8.99 35.81
N PRO A 30 16.18 7.96 35.06
CA PRO A 30 15.84 8.15 33.66
C PRO A 30 14.78 9.26 33.55
N PRO A 31 14.87 10.17 32.57
CA PRO A 31 13.84 11.16 32.33
C PRO A 31 12.48 10.45 32.21
N ASP A 32 11.46 11.01 32.84
CA ASP A 32 10.04 10.61 32.75
C ASP A 32 9.57 9.42 33.63
N VAL A 33 10.43 8.84 34.49
CA VAL A 33 9.97 7.80 35.43
C VAL A 33 9.53 8.38 36.79
N LYS A 34 8.32 8.02 37.24
CA LYS A 34 7.73 8.51 38.48
C LYS A 34 8.35 7.86 39.71
N VAL A 35 9.07 8.63 40.51
CA VAL A 35 9.41 8.25 41.91
C VAL A 35 8.11 8.25 42.73
N LEU A 36 7.76 7.09 43.27
CA LEU A 36 6.54 6.89 44.07
C LEU A 36 6.79 7.15 45.55
N ASP A 37 7.98 6.80 46.03
CA ASP A 37 8.42 7.04 47.40
C ASP A 37 9.92 7.32 47.42
N ASP A 38 10.27 8.58 47.66
CA ASP A 38 11.66 9.04 47.81
C ASP A 38 12.22 8.77 49.23
N PHE A 39 11.39 8.20 50.12
CA PHE A 39 11.72 7.89 51.51
C PHE A 39 12.22 9.07 52.38
N ASN A 40 12.22 10.30 51.86
CA ASN A 40 12.76 11.51 52.45
C ASN A 40 11.86 12.10 53.54
N ARG A 41 11.75 11.38 54.65
CA ARG A 41 10.90 11.75 55.79
C ARG A 41 11.50 11.31 57.12
N ALA A 42 10.85 11.73 58.20
CA ALA A 42 11.29 11.45 59.57
C ALA A 42 11.38 9.94 59.87
N ASN A 43 12.34 9.57 60.74
CA ASN A 43 12.58 8.19 61.14
C ASN A 43 11.29 7.51 61.64
N GLY A 44 10.91 6.38 61.06
CA GLY A 44 9.59 5.81 61.28
C GLY A 44 9.30 4.57 60.44
N GLY A 45 8.06 4.08 60.50
CA GLY A 45 7.60 3.00 59.62
C GLY A 45 7.39 3.49 58.18
N LEU A 46 7.19 2.55 57.26
CA LEU A 46 6.74 2.86 55.89
C LEU A 46 5.37 3.53 55.89
N GLY A 47 5.15 4.40 54.91
CA GLY A 47 3.90 5.15 54.73
C GLY A 47 2.67 4.26 54.48
N SER A 48 1.50 4.89 54.44
CA SER A 48 0.22 4.23 54.19
C SER A 48 0.03 3.77 52.75
N ASN A 49 0.86 4.23 51.81
CA ASN A 49 0.81 3.86 50.39
C ASN A 49 1.39 2.46 50.12
N TRP A 50 2.11 1.91 51.09
CA TRP A 50 2.61 0.54 51.06
C TRP A 50 1.63 -0.44 51.72
N SER A 51 1.57 -1.65 51.19
CA SER A 51 0.95 -2.83 51.79
C SER A 51 1.99 -3.94 51.99
N GLY A 52 1.57 -5.16 52.35
CA GLY A 52 2.50 -6.25 52.70
C GLY A 52 3.17 -6.07 54.07
N ASN A 53 4.37 -6.64 54.24
CA ASN A 53 5.04 -6.76 55.53
C ASN A 53 5.88 -5.54 55.92
N ARG A 54 5.23 -4.38 56.07
CA ARG A 54 5.89 -3.09 56.34
C ARG A 54 6.79 -3.05 57.57
N VAL A 55 6.57 -3.91 58.57
CA VAL A 55 7.37 -3.93 59.80
C VAL A 55 8.82 -4.42 59.57
N LYS A 56 9.08 -5.05 58.42
CA LYS A 56 10.41 -5.51 58.00
C LYS A 56 11.29 -4.40 57.44
N TYR A 57 10.73 -3.20 57.28
CA TYR A 57 11.43 -2.03 56.79
C TYR A 57 11.26 -0.86 57.75
N ARG A 58 12.15 0.13 57.65
CA ARG A 58 12.06 1.36 58.45
C ARG A 58 12.78 2.51 57.76
N ILE A 59 12.20 3.70 57.84
CA ILE A 59 12.87 4.93 57.46
C ILE A 59 13.89 5.29 58.54
N VAL A 60 15.15 5.41 58.15
CA VAL A 60 16.26 5.83 59.00
C VAL A 60 17.14 6.79 58.21
N ASN A 61 17.35 8.00 58.73
CA ASN A 61 18.13 9.05 58.08
C ASN A 61 17.66 9.35 56.65
N GLN A 62 16.33 9.49 56.48
CA GLN A 62 15.67 9.78 55.20
C GLN A 62 15.78 8.67 54.14
N GLN A 63 16.16 7.45 54.55
CA GLN A 63 16.36 6.33 53.62
C GLN A 63 15.61 5.08 54.11
N LEU A 64 15.25 4.19 53.20
CA LEU A 64 14.59 2.94 53.54
C LEU A 64 15.62 1.87 53.93
N ARG A 65 15.56 1.40 55.18
CA ARG A 65 16.44 0.34 55.69
C ARG A 65 15.70 -0.99 55.82
N VAL A 66 16.28 -2.04 55.24
CA VAL A 66 15.84 -3.43 55.42
C VAL A 66 16.24 -3.92 56.82
N ARG A 67 15.27 -4.43 57.59
CA ARG A 67 15.48 -4.83 59.00
C ARG A 67 15.47 -6.34 59.23
N SER A 68 15.17 -7.12 58.20
CA SER A 68 14.98 -8.56 58.32
C SER A 68 15.85 -9.34 57.35
N ASN A 69 16.09 -10.60 57.70
CA ASN A 69 16.71 -11.61 56.84
C ASN A 69 15.70 -12.69 56.41
N ASP A 70 14.45 -12.61 56.86
CA ASP A 70 13.43 -13.62 56.57
C ASP A 70 12.80 -13.42 55.18
N ALA A 71 12.29 -14.53 54.64
CA ALA A 71 11.61 -14.54 53.34
C ALA A 71 10.21 -13.89 53.36
N ASN A 72 9.67 -13.54 54.53
CA ASN A 72 8.38 -12.89 54.65
C ASN A 72 8.58 -11.37 54.80
N SER A 73 9.04 -10.73 53.73
CA SER A 73 9.42 -9.31 53.68
C SER A 73 8.92 -8.60 52.42
N ASP A 74 8.01 -9.18 51.66
CA ASP A 74 7.42 -8.55 50.49
C ASP A 74 6.54 -7.35 50.89
N ILE A 75 6.71 -6.25 50.15
CA ILE A 75 5.89 -5.04 50.26
C ILE A 75 5.49 -4.58 48.85
N TYR A 76 4.29 -4.03 48.74
CA TYR A 76 3.73 -3.61 47.46
C TYR A 76 3.30 -2.16 47.54
N TRP A 77 3.42 -1.46 46.42
CA TRP A 77 2.68 -0.23 46.23
C TRP A 77 1.19 -0.56 46.08
N LYS A 78 0.32 0.18 46.78
CA LYS A 78 -1.11 -0.16 46.86
C LYS A 78 -1.88 0.03 45.57
N GLU A 79 -1.41 0.91 44.69
CA GLU A 79 -2.02 1.21 43.39
C GLU A 79 -1.63 0.14 42.38
N ALA A 80 -2.60 -0.33 41.59
CA ALA A 80 -2.36 -1.25 40.49
C ALA A 80 -2.03 -0.46 39.21
N PHE A 81 -1.17 -1.05 38.38
CA PHE A 81 -0.71 -0.49 37.12
C PHE A 81 -1.17 -1.34 35.93
N GLY A 82 -1.08 -0.76 34.73
CA GLY A 82 -1.50 -1.34 33.45
C GLY A 82 -0.65 -2.51 33.00
N VAL A 83 -0.83 -2.92 31.74
CA VAL A 83 -0.18 -4.12 31.20
C VAL A 83 1.34 -3.91 31.08
N ASP A 84 1.82 -2.84 30.49
CA ASP A 84 3.26 -2.54 30.48
C ASP A 84 3.65 -1.91 31.82
N GLN A 85 4.55 -2.55 32.56
CA GLN A 85 4.91 -2.16 33.92
C GLN A 85 6.39 -1.96 34.10
N GLU A 86 6.73 -0.92 34.84
CA GLU A 86 8.09 -0.65 35.29
C GLU A 86 8.16 -0.63 36.82
N ALA A 87 9.28 -1.11 37.38
CA ALA A 87 9.66 -0.87 38.76
C ALA A 87 11.16 -0.55 38.86
N PHE A 88 11.53 0.36 39.78
CA PHE A 88 12.93 0.65 40.09
C PHE A 88 13.16 1.01 41.55
N VAL A 89 14.41 0.89 41.99
CA VAL A 89 14.90 1.36 43.30
C VAL A 89 16.39 1.69 43.25
N THR A 90 16.84 2.69 44.01
CA THR A 90 18.25 3.04 44.13
C THR A 90 18.88 2.35 45.34
N PHE A 91 20.03 1.71 45.15
CA PHE A 91 20.80 1.13 46.25
C PHE A 91 21.70 2.17 46.90
N VAL A 92 21.27 2.81 47.99
CA VAL A 92 22.19 3.59 48.84
C VAL A 92 23.29 2.70 49.40
N ASN A 93 22.93 1.50 49.82
CA ASN A 93 23.86 0.47 50.23
C ASN A 93 23.40 -0.88 49.71
N VAL A 94 24.14 -1.45 48.76
CA VAL A 94 23.93 -2.81 48.27
C VAL A 94 24.34 -3.79 49.36
N SER A 95 23.46 -4.73 49.72
CA SER A 95 23.84 -5.80 50.64
C SER A 95 24.66 -6.85 49.89
N GLN A 96 25.97 -6.67 49.83
CA GLN A 96 26.93 -7.49 49.05
C GLN A 96 26.96 -9.00 49.37
N ARG A 97 26.22 -9.45 50.39
CA ARG A 97 26.05 -10.88 50.73
C ARG A 97 24.58 -11.31 50.73
N ALA A 98 23.67 -10.48 50.23
CA ALA A 98 22.27 -10.84 50.11
C ALA A 98 22.09 -11.83 48.96
N PRO A 99 21.41 -12.96 49.20
CA PRO A 99 21.04 -13.87 48.12
C PRO A 99 19.93 -13.28 47.22
N GLU A 100 19.05 -12.42 47.76
CA GLU A 100 17.90 -11.92 47.00
C GLU A 100 17.56 -10.46 47.34
N GLN A 101 17.65 -9.59 46.33
CA GLN A 101 17.22 -8.20 46.35
C GLN A 101 16.29 -7.98 45.14
N ILE A 102 14.98 -7.94 45.37
CA ILE A 102 13.99 -8.17 44.32
C ILE A 102 13.14 -6.93 44.06
N LEU A 103 12.92 -6.66 42.77
CA LEU A 103 11.81 -5.85 42.27
C LEU A 103 10.65 -6.76 41.88
N LEU A 104 9.47 -6.46 42.42
CA LEU A 104 8.23 -7.17 42.08
C LEU A 104 7.52 -6.43 40.95
N LEU A 105 7.09 -7.14 39.92
CA LEU A 105 6.26 -6.64 38.82
C LEU A 105 5.06 -7.55 38.59
N LYS A 106 3.98 -6.97 38.06
CA LYS A 106 2.74 -7.69 37.71
C LYS A 106 2.22 -8.60 38.82
N ALA A 107 2.45 -8.25 40.08
CA ALA A 107 1.91 -9.01 41.20
C ALA A 107 0.38 -8.96 41.13
N GLN A 108 -0.28 -10.10 41.22
CA GLN A 108 -1.74 -10.20 41.07
C GLN A 108 -2.48 -9.87 42.39
N SER A 109 -1.75 -9.48 43.43
CA SER A 109 -2.27 -9.06 44.73
C SER A 109 -1.27 -8.14 45.42
N ASN A 110 -1.77 -7.09 46.07
CA ASN A 110 -0.94 -6.20 46.90
C ASN A 110 -0.78 -6.70 48.35
N LYS A 111 -1.15 -7.95 48.62
CA LYS A 111 -1.07 -8.57 49.96
C LYS A 111 -0.22 -9.84 50.00
N THR A 112 -0.06 -10.50 48.86
CA THR A 112 0.64 -11.79 48.77
C THR A 112 1.11 -12.01 47.34
N TRP A 113 2.32 -12.55 47.19
CA TRP A 113 2.87 -13.02 45.92
C TRP A 113 2.17 -14.30 45.43
N GLY A 114 1.50 -15.02 46.34
CA GLY A 114 0.85 -16.32 46.10
C GLY A 114 -0.37 -16.33 45.18
N ASN A 115 -0.61 -15.25 44.41
CA ASN A 115 -1.65 -15.19 43.38
C ASN A 115 -1.07 -15.04 41.96
N GLY A 116 0.25 -14.95 41.81
CA GLY A 116 0.90 -14.61 40.55
C GLY A 116 1.84 -13.42 40.75
N VAL A 117 3.13 -13.56 40.42
CA VAL A 117 4.10 -12.45 40.43
C VAL A 117 5.26 -12.71 39.48
N ILE A 118 5.87 -11.64 38.97
CA ILE A 118 7.19 -11.66 38.33
C ILE A 118 8.20 -10.99 39.27
N GLU A 119 9.40 -11.53 39.30
CA GLU A 119 10.53 -11.02 40.06
C GLU A 119 11.72 -10.78 39.17
N ALA A 120 12.25 -9.56 39.21
CA ALA A 120 13.62 -9.28 38.83
C ALA A 120 14.47 -9.33 40.10
N LEU A 121 15.24 -10.41 40.26
CA LEU A 121 16.04 -10.71 41.44
C LEU A 121 17.50 -10.38 41.18
N TYR A 122 18.12 -9.58 42.06
CA TYR A 122 19.57 -9.41 42.10
C TYR A 122 20.20 -10.24 43.22
N ASP A 123 21.01 -11.23 42.83
CA ASP A 123 21.83 -12.05 43.72
C ASP A 123 23.24 -11.44 43.79
N ALA A 124 23.51 -10.74 44.89
CA ALA A 124 24.79 -10.07 45.10
C ALA A 124 25.93 -11.05 45.42
N GLN A 125 25.62 -12.25 45.92
CA GLN A 125 26.64 -13.25 46.22
C GLN A 125 27.25 -13.82 44.94
N ASN A 126 26.38 -14.10 43.97
CA ASN A 126 26.78 -14.68 42.69
C ASN A 126 26.98 -13.64 41.58
N GLN A 127 26.67 -12.36 41.85
CA GLN A 127 26.80 -11.25 40.91
C GLN A 127 25.98 -11.47 39.64
N VAL A 128 24.72 -11.85 39.82
CA VAL A 128 23.80 -12.14 38.72
C VAL A 128 22.41 -11.55 38.99
N VAL A 129 21.73 -11.21 37.91
CA VAL A 129 20.30 -10.90 37.86
C VAL A 129 19.56 -12.07 37.24
N GLN A 130 18.38 -12.36 37.79
CA GLN A 130 17.50 -13.44 37.35
C GLN A 130 16.07 -12.93 37.19
N VAL A 131 15.32 -13.49 36.25
CA VAL A 131 13.88 -13.25 36.11
C VAL A 131 13.13 -14.53 36.45
N TRP A 132 12.24 -14.43 37.43
CA TRP A 132 11.44 -15.54 37.92
C TRP A 132 9.96 -15.18 37.88
N THR A 133 9.10 -16.16 37.64
CA THR A 133 7.67 -16.02 37.88
C THR A 133 7.16 -17.08 38.84
N TRP A 134 6.08 -16.77 39.53
CA TRP A 134 5.35 -17.74 40.34
C TRP A 134 3.88 -17.73 39.96
N GLU A 135 3.28 -18.91 39.87
CA GLU A 135 1.82 -19.10 39.85
C GLU A 135 1.44 -20.47 40.41
N TRP A 136 0.21 -20.63 40.92
CA TRP A 136 -0.30 -21.94 41.30
C TRP A 136 -1.04 -22.58 40.11
N PRO A 137 -0.81 -23.86 39.76
CA PRO A 137 -0.01 -24.87 40.48
C PRO A 137 1.45 -25.00 40.05
N GLN A 138 1.94 -24.18 39.12
CA GLN A 138 3.25 -24.32 38.49
C GLN A 138 4.42 -24.17 39.48
N GLY A 139 4.32 -23.26 40.45
CA GLY A 139 5.41 -22.87 41.34
C GLY A 139 6.35 -21.84 40.70
N TRP A 140 7.57 -21.75 41.23
CA TRP A 140 8.60 -20.84 40.72
C TRP A 140 9.22 -21.35 39.42
N VAL A 141 9.30 -20.49 38.41
CA VAL A 141 9.94 -20.78 37.11
C VAL A 141 10.94 -19.68 36.80
N LYS A 142 12.17 -20.08 36.45
CA LYS A 142 13.22 -19.17 35.97
C LYS A 142 13.15 -19.05 34.46
N TYR A 143 13.36 -17.84 33.94
CA TYR A 143 13.39 -17.56 32.52
C TYR A 143 14.81 -17.21 32.06
N GLY A 144 15.30 -18.01 31.11
CA GLY A 144 16.65 -17.89 30.56
C GLY A 144 17.80 -18.15 31.56
N ASP A 145 19.01 -17.92 31.08
CA ASP A 145 20.24 -18.04 31.88
C ASP A 145 20.37 -16.89 32.90
N ASP A 146 21.39 -16.93 33.74
CA ASP A 146 21.75 -15.79 34.60
C ASP A 146 22.23 -14.59 33.77
N ILE A 147 21.87 -13.38 34.17
CA ILE A 147 22.41 -12.12 33.61
C ILE A 147 23.56 -11.66 34.50
N PRO A 148 24.83 -11.71 34.05
CA PRO A 148 25.95 -11.23 34.87
C PRO A 148 25.80 -9.73 35.20
N ALA A 149 25.83 -9.37 36.48
CA ALA A 149 25.63 -8.00 36.93
C ALA A 149 26.29 -7.70 38.28
N VAL A 150 26.89 -6.52 38.41
CA VAL A 150 27.46 -6.03 39.69
C VAL A 150 26.86 -4.66 39.99
N PHE A 151 26.07 -4.56 41.06
CA PHE A 151 25.56 -3.28 41.55
C PHE A 151 26.49 -2.69 42.61
N GLN A 152 26.72 -1.40 42.50
CA GLN A 152 27.46 -0.57 43.46
C GLN A 152 26.50 0.33 44.25
N ASN A 153 27.00 0.88 45.35
CA ASN A 153 26.25 1.89 46.09
C ASN A 153 26.06 3.13 45.20
N GLY A 154 24.83 3.57 45.05
CA GLY A 154 24.40 4.64 44.16
C GLY A 154 23.72 4.13 42.87
N ASP A 155 23.86 2.85 42.52
CA ASP A 155 23.22 2.32 41.32
C ASP A 155 21.70 2.16 41.51
N THR A 156 20.95 2.41 40.43
CA THR A 156 19.52 2.10 40.32
C THR A 156 19.35 0.72 39.71
N PHE A 157 18.58 -0.14 40.38
CA PHE A 157 18.07 -1.38 39.83
C PHE A 157 16.69 -1.14 39.25
N ARG A 158 16.51 -1.48 37.97
CA ARG A 158 15.28 -1.20 37.21
C ARG A 158 14.89 -2.42 36.38
N ALA A 159 13.59 -2.69 36.30
CA ALA A 159 13.05 -3.73 35.43
C ALA A 159 11.75 -3.26 34.76
N ILE A 160 11.55 -3.70 33.53
CA ILE A 160 10.34 -3.44 32.73
C ILE A 160 9.75 -4.78 32.30
N ALA A 161 8.45 -4.96 32.47
CA ALA A 161 7.71 -6.12 32.00
C ALA A 161 6.60 -5.69 31.04
N TYR A 162 6.73 -6.05 29.78
CA TYR A 162 5.81 -5.69 28.71
C TYR A 162 4.63 -6.69 28.59
N GLY A 163 3.56 -6.24 27.95
CA GLY A 163 2.35 -7.02 27.65
C GLY A 163 2.53 -8.10 26.62
N ASN A 164 3.55 -7.97 25.77
CA ASN A 164 3.98 -9.01 24.83
C ASN A 164 4.80 -10.12 25.51
N GLY A 165 5.09 -10.01 26.81
CA GLY A 165 5.82 -11.03 27.56
C GLY A 165 7.33 -10.86 27.56
N MET A 166 7.89 -9.76 27.05
CA MET A 166 9.31 -9.46 27.23
C MET A 166 9.55 -8.75 28.57
N VAL A 167 10.64 -9.10 29.25
CA VAL A 167 11.11 -8.46 30.49
C VAL A 167 12.53 -7.96 30.30
N GLU A 168 12.74 -6.67 30.45
CA GLU A 168 14.06 -6.03 30.39
C GLU A 168 14.55 -5.69 31.78
N VAL A 169 15.85 -5.84 32.01
CA VAL A 169 16.47 -5.50 33.30
C VAL A 169 17.66 -4.58 33.08
N TYR A 170 17.74 -3.53 33.90
CA TYR A 170 18.66 -2.43 33.76
C TYR A 170 19.45 -2.17 35.06
N ARG A 171 20.67 -1.65 34.89
CA ARG A 171 21.43 -0.96 35.94
C ARG A 171 21.61 0.47 35.50
N ASN A 172 21.07 1.43 36.25
CA ASN A 172 20.93 2.81 35.83
C ASN A 172 20.17 2.82 34.48
N ASP A 173 20.80 3.30 33.41
CA ASP A 173 20.25 3.29 32.04
C ASP A 173 20.86 2.21 31.13
N GLU A 174 21.72 1.33 31.68
CA GLU A 174 22.37 0.25 30.92
C GLU A 174 21.48 -1.00 30.92
N LEU A 175 21.04 -1.45 29.73
CA LEU A 175 20.34 -2.72 29.57
C LEU A 175 21.29 -3.88 29.88
N LEU A 176 20.97 -4.65 30.92
CA LEU A 176 21.73 -5.84 31.31
C LEU A 176 21.28 -7.08 30.53
N GLY A 177 19.99 -7.18 30.21
CA GLY A 177 19.46 -8.28 29.42
C GLY A 177 17.93 -8.33 29.34
N VAL A 178 17.44 -9.20 28.46
CA VAL A 178 16.01 -9.38 28.17
C VAL A 178 15.61 -10.84 28.39
N ARG A 179 14.41 -11.09 28.91
CA ARG A 179 13.83 -12.42 29.10
C ARG A 179 12.41 -12.50 28.52
N ASP A 180 12.16 -13.56 27.77
CA ASP A 180 10.83 -13.92 27.29
C ASP A 180 10.11 -14.75 28.37
N ILE A 181 8.95 -14.25 28.82
CA ILE A 181 8.09 -14.90 29.81
C ILE A 181 6.71 -15.25 29.23
N THR A 182 6.55 -15.34 27.91
CA THR A 182 5.27 -15.63 27.24
C THR A 182 4.62 -16.95 27.68
N SER A 183 5.39 -17.89 28.25
CA SER A 183 4.85 -19.12 28.83
C SER A 183 4.21 -18.95 30.22
N TRP A 184 4.31 -17.78 30.85
CA TRP A 184 3.66 -17.45 32.13
C TRP A 184 2.24 -16.92 31.91
N SER A 185 1.22 -17.50 32.55
CA SER A 185 -0.19 -17.23 32.20
C SER A 185 -0.70 -15.79 32.46
N HIS A 186 0.10 -14.98 33.16
CA HIS A 186 -0.23 -13.60 33.50
C HIS A 186 0.62 -12.56 32.74
N TYR A 187 1.44 -12.95 31.75
CA TYR A 187 2.36 -12.03 31.07
C TYR A 187 1.63 -10.82 30.44
N ALA A 188 0.43 -11.02 29.90
CA ALA A 188 -0.39 -9.97 29.28
C ALA A 188 -1.29 -9.20 30.26
N LYS A 189 -1.17 -9.43 31.58
CA LYS A 189 -1.97 -8.74 32.60
C LYS A 189 -1.19 -7.61 33.24
N GLY A 190 -1.92 -6.63 33.78
CA GLY A 190 -1.37 -5.66 34.74
C GLY A 190 -1.32 -6.24 36.16
N GLY A 191 -1.05 -5.40 37.15
CA GLY A 191 -0.80 -5.82 38.53
C GLY A 191 -0.11 -4.76 39.40
N TYR A 192 0.47 -5.19 40.52
CA TYR A 192 1.16 -4.32 41.46
C TYR A 192 2.68 -4.46 41.34
N ILE A 193 3.40 -3.38 41.65
CA ILE A 193 4.86 -3.37 41.79
C ILE A 193 5.27 -3.31 43.26
N GLY A 194 6.51 -3.68 43.57
CA GLY A 194 6.97 -3.72 44.96
C GLY A 194 8.43 -4.12 45.16
N LEU A 195 8.76 -4.40 46.42
CA LEU A 195 10.10 -4.78 46.86
C LEU A 195 10.02 -6.06 47.70
N TRP A 196 10.99 -6.95 47.52
CA TRP A 196 11.15 -8.14 48.35
C TRP A 196 12.63 -8.43 48.61
N PHE A 197 13.04 -8.44 49.87
CA PHE A 197 14.45 -8.53 50.25
C PHE A 197 14.69 -9.66 51.24
N ILE A 198 15.45 -10.68 50.83
CA ILE A 198 15.69 -11.91 51.60
C ILE A 198 17.19 -12.03 51.90
N GLY A 199 17.53 -12.29 53.18
CA GLY A 199 18.93 -12.32 53.62
C GLY A 199 19.69 -10.98 53.47
N ALA A 200 18.97 -9.87 53.28
CA ALA A 200 19.53 -8.56 52.95
C ALA A 200 19.47 -7.55 54.11
N ARG A 201 19.57 -8.00 55.38
CA ARG A 201 19.61 -7.12 56.56
C ARG A 201 20.88 -6.28 56.56
N GLY A 202 20.83 -5.17 55.86
CA GLY A 202 22.00 -4.34 55.54
C GLY A 202 21.76 -3.47 54.31
N ALA A 203 20.84 -3.87 53.44
CA ALA A 203 20.41 -3.06 52.30
C ALA A 203 19.79 -1.74 52.80
N VAL A 204 20.22 -0.65 52.17
CA VAL A 204 19.64 0.68 52.32
C VAL A 204 19.25 1.15 50.93
N LEU A 205 18.00 1.58 50.79
CA LEU A 205 17.36 1.89 49.54
C LEU A 205 16.89 3.34 49.56
N ASP A 206 16.91 3.95 48.38
CA ASP A 206 16.27 5.22 48.10
C ASP A 206 15.39 5.12 46.85
N ASP A 207 14.48 6.08 46.69
CA ASP A 207 13.76 6.32 45.43
C ASP A 207 13.13 5.09 44.79
N PHE A 208 12.12 4.56 45.45
CA PHE A 208 11.30 3.53 44.83
C PHE A 208 10.30 4.18 43.87
N GLY A 209 10.20 3.66 42.66
CA GLY A 209 9.26 4.17 41.67
C GLY A 209 8.91 3.17 40.58
N GLY A 210 8.23 3.69 39.57
CA GLY A 210 7.71 2.94 38.43
C GLY A 210 6.21 3.14 38.25
N GLY A 211 5.59 2.26 37.46
CA GLY A 211 4.16 2.28 37.20
C GLY A 211 3.77 1.74 35.84
N THR A 212 2.61 2.15 35.33
CA THR A 212 2.20 1.87 33.94
C THR A 212 3.11 2.63 33.01
N ILE A 213 3.78 1.93 32.10
CA ILE A 213 4.43 2.58 30.97
C ILE A 213 3.30 3.01 30.05
N VAL A 214 3.10 4.32 29.97
CA VAL A 214 2.33 4.93 28.88
C VAL A 214 3.35 5.17 27.79
N ASP A 215 3.13 4.61 26.60
CA ASP A 215 4.04 4.69 25.44
C ASP A 215 4.73 6.07 25.42
N PRO A 216 6.02 6.18 25.78
CA PRO A 216 6.68 7.46 25.81
C PRO A 216 6.60 8.06 24.41
N PRO A 217 6.35 9.37 24.25
CA PRO A 217 6.24 10.02 22.94
C PRO A 217 7.49 9.90 22.06
N TYR A 218 8.59 9.35 22.60
CA TYR A 218 9.85 9.10 21.88
C TYR A 218 10.00 7.66 21.36
N GLN A 219 9.05 6.77 21.63
CA GLN A 219 9.07 5.38 21.14
C GLN A 219 8.08 5.15 19.99
N LEU A 220 7.05 5.98 19.89
CA LEU A 220 6.13 5.98 18.76
C LEU A 220 6.60 7.02 17.75
N VAL A 221 6.50 6.66 16.47
CA VAL A 221 6.87 7.52 15.35
C VAL A 221 5.67 7.56 14.41
N ASP A 222 5.14 8.76 14.18
CA ASP A 222 4.05 8.95 13.23
C ASP A 222 4.61 8.92 11.80
N LEU A 223 4.03 8.09 10.94
CA LEU A 223 4.31 8.02 9.51
C LEU A 223 3.03 8.33 8.73
N GLN A 224 3.07 9.39 7.94
CA GLN A 224 2.02 9.72 6.98
C GLN A 224 2.35 9.07 5.63
N LEU A 225 1.42 8.27 5.09
CA LEU A 225 1.44 7.85 3.69
C LEU A 225 0.36 8.62 2.93
N LEU A 226 0.77 9.36 1.91
CA LEU A 226 -0.13 10.00 0.96
C LEU A 226 -0.19 9.14 -0.31
N ALA A 227 -1.27 8.39 -0.44
CA ALA A 227 -1.43 7.35 -1.44
C ALA A 227 -2.43 7.74 -2.54
N PHE A 228 -2.16 7.29 -3.77
CA PHE A 228 -3.10 7.37 -4.89
C PHE A 228 -2.88 6.24 -5.91
N ASN A 229 -3.77 6.12 -6.89
CA ASN A 229 -3.76 5.05 -7.89
C ASN A 229 -4.43 5.52 -9.18
N ASP A 230 -4.22 4.79 -10.28
CA ASP A 230 -4.93 4.98 -11.54
C ASP A 230 -4.86 6.44 -12.05
N TYR A 231 -3.68 7.06 -11.95
CA TYR A 231 -3.47 8.43 -12.41
C TYR A 231 -3.62 8.56 -13.93
N HIS A 232 -3.25 7.52 -14.68
CA HIS A 232 -3.39 7.43 -16.14
C HIS A 232 -2.96 8.72 -16.85
N GLY A 233 -1.83 9.29 -16.44
CA GLY A 233 -1.31 10.52 -17.04
C GLY A 233 -2.27 11.71 -17.11
N HIS A 234 -3.25 11.84 -16.21
CA HIS A 234 -4.18 12.98 -16.17
C HIS A 234 -3.51 14.24 -15.60
N VAL A 235 -2.49 14.72 -16.30
CA VAL A 235 -1.68 15.88 -15.93
C VAL A 235 -2.51 17.16 -16.03
N LEU A 236 -3.30 17.32 -17.10
CA LEU A 236 -4.10 18.53 -17.28
C LEU A 236 -5.37 18.52 -16.42
N PRO A 237 -5.71 19.64 -15.75
CA PRO A 237 -6.90 19.72 -14.90
C PRO A 237 -8.22 19.43 -15.63
N ASN A 238 -8.36 19.84 -16.89
CA ASN A 238 -9.61 19.66 -17.65
C ASN A 238 -9.88 18.20 -18.04
N GLU A 239 -8.91 17.30 -17.90
CA GLU A 239 -9.03 15.90 -18.28
C GLU A 239 -9.49 15.02 -17.10
N ALA A 240 -9.20 15.39 -15.86
CA ALA A 240 -9.44 14.57 -14.66
C ALA A 240 -10.93 14.40 -14.25
N GLY A 241 -11.84 15.22 -14.77
CA GLY A 241 -13.29 15.07 -14.53
C GLY A 241 -13.80 15.63 -13.18
N THR A 242 -14.82 15.00 -12.60
CA THR A 242 -15.49 15.46 -11.37
C THR A 242 -15.71 14.33 -10.36
N VAL A 243 -15.94 14.68 -9.10
CA VAL A 243 -16.51 13.81 -8.05
C VAL A 243 -17.75 14.52 -7.50
N ASP A 244 -18.91 13.87 -7.54
CA ASP A 244 -20.20 14.45 -7.10
C ASP A 244 -20.49 15.85 -7.69
N GLY A 245 -20.10 16.06 -8.95
CA GLY A 245 -20.25 17.33 -9.67
C GLY A 245 -19.21 18.40 -9.34
N ILE A 246 -18.26 18.13 -8.44
CA ILE A 246 -17.15 19.02 -8.09
C ILE A 246 -15.95 18.70 -9.00
N PRO A 247 -15.40 19.68 -9.74
CA PRO A 247 -14.16 19.50 -10.48
C PRO A 247 -13.01 19.08 -9.55
N ALA A 248 -12.42 17.92 -9.85
CA ALA A 248 -11.41 17.31 -8.98
C ALA A 248 -10.23 16.75 -9.79
N GLY A 249 -9.07 16.67 -9.16
CA GLY A 249 -7.84 16.12 -9.75
C GLY A 249 -7.17 17.00 -10.81
N GLY A 250 -6.27 16.39 -11.58
CA GLY A 250 -5.27 17.06 -12.41
C GLY A 250 -3.94 17.19 -11.67
N GLY A 251 -2.82 17.02 -12.37
CA GLY A 251 -1.48 16.93 -11.76
C GLY A 251 -1.11 18.10 -10.86
N GLU A 252 -1.37 19.34 -11.28
CA GLU A 252 -1.06 20.54 -10.46
C GLU A 252 -1.88 20.59 -9.16
N TYR A 253 -3.13 20.11 -9.19
CA TYR A 253 -4.00 20.11 -8.02
C TYR A 253 -3.77 18.91 -7.11
N LEU A 254 -3.44 17.75 -7.68
CA LEU A 254 -2.98 16.59 -6.93
C LEU A 254 -1.72 16.96 -6.14
N ALA A 255 -0.71 17.53 -6.80
CA ALA A 255 0.50 18.01 -6.14
C ALA A 255 0.21 19.05 -5.05
N ALA A 256 -0.70 19.99 -5.31
CA ALA A 256 -1.13 20.96 -4.31
C ALA A 256 -1.79 20.31 -3.09
N LYS A 257 -2.65 19.30 -3.29
CA LYS A 257 -3.29 18.57 -2.19
C LYS A 257 -2.29 17.73 -1.40
N LEU A 258 -1.35 17.07 -2.08
CA LEU A 258 -0.25 16.35 -1.44
C LEU A 258 0.57 17.31 -0.56
N ASN A 259 0.92 18.49 -1.07
CA ASN A 259 1.65 19.50 -0.32
C ASN A 259 0.84 20.08 0.87
N GLU A 260 -0.47 20.25 0.71
CA GLU A 260 -1.38 20.66 1.80
C GLU A 260 -1.40 19.63 2.93
N LEU A 261 -1.62 18.34 2.61
CA LEU A 261 -1.67 17.26 3.60
C LEU A 261 -0.31 17.01 4.25
N ARG A 262 0.77 17.14 3.49
CA ARG A 262 2.15 16.97 3.99
C ARG A 262 2.56 18.07 4.97
N ALA A 263 1.92 19.24 4.93
CA ALA A 263 2.33 20.40 5.71
C ALA A 263 2.29 20.12 7.23
N GLY A 264 3.46 20.21 7.89
CA GLY A 264 3.59 20.00 9.33
C GLY A 264 3.86 18.56 9.74
N ASN A 265 3.88 17.61 8.80
CA ASN A 265 4.26 16.22 9.04
C ASN A 265 5.75 16.01 8.72
N GLU A 266 6.53 15.59 9.72
CA GLU A 266 7.97 15.38 9.57
C GLU A 266 8.29 14.14 8.73
N HIS A 267 7.51 13.07 8.91
CA HIS A 267 7.66 11.80 8.21
C HIS A 267 6.48 11.56 7.28
N SER A 268 6.62 12.01 6.04
CA SER A 268 5.59 11.84 5.02
C SER A 268 6.18 11.23 3.77
N LEU A 269 5.56 10.16 3.29
CA LEU A 269 5.90 9.51 2.02
C LEU A 269 4.69 9.60 1.09
N THR A 270 4.96 9.83 -0.18
CA THR A 270 3.96 9.72 -1.23
C THR A 270 4.15 8.41 -1.97
N VAL A 271 3.09 7.61 -2.02
CA VAL A 271 3.12 6.25 -2.58
C VAL A 271 1.99 6.08 -3.58
N ALA A 272 2.10 5.09 -4.46
CA ALA A 272 1.01 4.78 -5.36
C ALA A 272 0.85 3.29 -5.65
N ALA A 273 -0.31 2.92 -6.19
CA ALA A 273 -0.65 1.55 -6.52
C ALA A 273 -0.96 1.38 -8.01
N GLY A 274 0.00 1.69 -8.89
CA GLY A 274 -0.04 1.35 -10.32
C GLY A 274 -0.98 2.19 -11.19
N ASP A 275 -0.93 1.94 -12.50
CA ASP A 275 -1.62 2.66 -13.57
C ASP A 275 -1.41 4.18 -13.49
N LEU A 276 -0.15 4.56 -13.31
CA LEU A 276 0.28 5.94 -13.32
C LEU A 276 0.44 6.49 -14.75
N ILE A 277 0.72 5.58 -15.68
CA ILE A 277 0.85 5.79 -17.13
C ILE A 277 -0.10 4.86 -17.89
N GLY A 278 -0.14 4.98 -19.21
CA GLY A 278 -0.98 4.14 -20.07
C GLY A 278 -2.47 4.45 -19.95
N GLY A 279 -3.24 4.12 -20.99
CA GLY A 279 -4.64 4.58 -21.11
C GLY A 279 -4.83 6.12 -21.01
N SER A 280 -3.74 6.87 -21.17
CA SER A 280 -3.64 8.29 -20.83
C SER A 280 -4.36 9.22 -21.82
N PRO A 281 -4.79 10.41 -21.37
CA PRO A 281 -5.18 11.49 -22.26
C PRO A 281 -4.06 11.88 -23.23
N ALA A 282 -4.44 12.56 -24.30
CA ALA A 282 -3.51 12.90 -25.37
C ALA A 282 -2.35 13.79 -24.94
N PHE A 283 -2.50 14.62 -23.89
CA PHE A 283 -1.39 15.43 -23.40
C PHE A 283 -0.18 14.58 -22.97
N SER A 284 -0.44 13.38 -22.45
CA SER A 284 0.59 12.48 -21.95
C SER A 284 0.86 11.32 -22.91
N GLY A 285 -0.19 10.65 -23.40
CA GLY A 285 -0.05 9.46 -24.24
C GLY A 285 0.58 9.74 -25.60
N LEU A 286 0.46 10.95 -26.16
CA LEU A 286 1.14 11.33 -27.40
C LEU A 286 2.68 11.35 -27.28
N PHE A 287 3.19 11.33 -26.05
CA PHE A 287 4.61 11.41 -25.75
C PHE A 287 5.06 10.24 -24.88
N HIS A 288 4.41 9.07 -25.03
CA HIS A 288 4.71 7.84 -24.28
C HIS A 288 4.79 8.07 -22.77
N ASP A 289 3.88 8.90 -22.25
CA ASP A 289 3.76 9.22 -20.82
C ASP A 289 5.00 9.87 -20.17
N GLU A 290 5.98 10.36 -20.94
CA GLU A 290 7.07 11.20 -20.39
C GLU A 290 6.54 12.41 -19.58
N PRO A 291 5.47 13.13 -20.00
CA PRO A 291 4.88 14.19 -19.19
C PRO A 291 4.30 13.69 -17.86
N SER A 292 3.75 12.47 -17.86
CA SER A 292 3.17 11.83 -16.67
C SER A 292 4.27 11.58 -15.64
N VAL A 293 5.36 10.91 -16.04
CA VAL A 293 6.49 10.61 -15.17
C VAL A 293 7.16 11.88 -14.66
N GLU A 294 7.37 12.89 -15.51
CA GLU A 294 7.91 14.19 -15.07
C GLU A 294 7.00 14.89 -14.06
N SER A 295 5.67 14.78 -14.20
CA SER A 295 4.73 15.31 -13.20
C SER A 295 4.79 14.57 -11.87
N LEU A 296 5.00 13.25 -11.89
CA LEU A 296 5.12 12.40 -10.71
C LEU A 296 6.43 12.67 -9.96
N ASN A 297 7.53 12.89 -10.69
CA ASN A 297 8.79 13.37 -10.13
C ASN A 297 8.59 14.75 -9.46
N ALA A 298 7.93 15.68 -10.15
CA ALA A 298 7.71 17.04 -9.64
C ALA A 298 6.85 17.09 -8.35
N MET A 299 5.89 16.17 -8.18
CA MET A 299 5.07 16.09 -6.97
C MET A 299 5.70 15.26 -5.82
N GLY A 300 6.86 14.65 -6.07
CA GLY A 300 7.63 13.93 -5.06
C GLY A 300 7.07 12.55 -4.71
N LEU A 301 6.65 11.77 -5.72
CA LEU A 301 6.36 10.34 -5.53
C LEU A 301 7.62 9.62 -5.02
N ASN A 302 7.49 8.69 -4.08
CA ASN A 302 8.61 7.91 -3.55
C ASN A 302 8.67 6.50 -4.16
N VAL A 303 7.52 5.82 -4.18
CA VAL A 303 7.44 4.43 -4.62
C VAL A 303 6.05 4.12 -5.16
N SER A 304 5.96 3.25 -6.18
CA SER A 304 4.69 2.73 -6.69
C SER A 304 4.83 1.25 -7.03
N SER A 305 3.76 0.47 -6.91
CA SER A 305 3.66 -0.75 -7.72
C SER A 305 3.49 -0.39 -9.20
N VAL A 306 3.80 -1.33 -10.09
CA VAL A 306 3.32 -1.29 -11.48
C VAL A 306 1.92 -1.91 -11.55
N GLY A 307 1.03 -1.25 -12.28
CA GLY A 307 -0.26 -1.75 -12.70
C GLY A 307 -0.20 -2.39 -14.08
N ASN A 308 -1.37 -2.70 -14.65
CA ASN A 308 -1.41 -3.35 -15.94
C ASN A 308 -1.02 -2.38 -17.07
N HIS A 309 -1.38 -1.09 -16.97
CA HIS A 309 -1.15 -0.11 -18.03
C HIS A 309 0.31 0.34 -18.13
N GLU A 310 1.14 0.09 -17.11
CA GLU A 310 2.60 0.18 -17.24
C GLU A 310 3.19 -0.78 -18.29
N PHE A 311 2.43 -1.80 -18.72
CA PHE A 311 2.82 -2.77 -19.74
C PHE A 311 2.17 -2.54 -21.11
N ASP A 312 1.44 -1.44 -21.32
CA ASP A 312 0.78 -1.13 -22.61
C ASP A 312 1.77 -1.16 -23.78
N GLU A 313 2.97 -0.61 -23.57
CA GLU A 313 4.08 -0.59 -24.55
C GLU A 313 5.15 -1.66 -24.25
N GLY A 314 4.87 -2.54 -23.29
CA GLY A 314 5.69 -3.68 -22.91
C GLY A 314 6.84 -3.38 -21.94
N VAL A 315 7.49 -4.44 -21.47
CA VAL A 315 8.49 -4.37 -20.38
C VAL A 315 9.71 -3.50 -20.74
N THR A 316 10.09 -3.45 -22.02
CA THR A 316 11.22 -2.61 -22.45
C THR A 316 10.90 -1.12 -22.25
N GLU A 317 9.66 -0.71 -22.52
CA GLU A 317 9.25 0.67 -22.34
C GLU A 317 9.06 1.02 -20.87
N LEU A 318 8.51 0.09 -20.06
CA LEU A 318 8.49 0.23 -18.59
C LEU A 318 9.90 0.48 -18.02
N LEU A 319 10.91 -0.25 -18.50
CA LEU A 319 12.29 -0.02 -18.07
C LEU A 319 12.83 1.34 -18.55
N ARG A 320 12.39 1.86 -19.70
CA ARG A 320 12.72 3.23 -20.13
C ARG A 320 12.03 4.26 -19.25
N MET A 321 10.77 4.03 -18.85
CA MET A 321 10.08 4.88 -17.88
C MET A 321 10.86 5.00 -16.59
N GLN A 322 11.41 3.89 -16.06
CA GLN A 322 12.26 3.90 -14.87
C GLN A 322 13.62 4.58 -15.09
N ASN A 323 14.30 4.29 -16.20
CA ASN A 323 15.74 4.61 -16.37
C ASN A 323 16.04 5.81 -17.27
N GLY A 324 15.03 6.33 -17.97
CA GLY A 324 15.18 7.39 -18.96
C GLY A 324 15.73 6.93 -20.30
N GLY A 325 15.92 7.89 -21.21
CA GLY A 325 16.40 7.68 -22.57
C GLY A 325 15.35 7.98 -23.64
N CYS A 326 15.76 7.88 -24.91
CA CYS A 326 14.88 8.11 -26.05
C CYS A 326 13.96 6.92 -26.32
N HIS A 327 12.73 7.18 -26.74
CA HIS A 327 11.83 6.14 -27.24
C HIS A 327 12.44 5.47 -28.50
N PRO A 328 12.42 4.13 -28.64
CA PRO A 328 13.07 3.42 -29.76
C PRO A 328 12.56 3.81 -31.15
N VAL A 329 11.30 4.25 -31.26
CA VAL A 329 10.68 4.62 -32.55
C VAL A 329 10.72 6.13 -32.76
N ASP A 330 10.22 6.90 -31.78
CA ASP A 330 10.02 8.34 -31.92
C ASP A 330 11.22 9.18 -31.48
N GLY A 331 12.24 8.54 -30.89
CA GLY A 331 13.46 9.21 -30.44
C GLY A 331 13.23 10.04 -29.18
N CYS A 332 14.03 11.08 -29.02
CA CYS A 332 13.90 12.02 -27.90
C CYS A 332 13.14 13.27 -28.35
N TYR A 333 12.07 13.60 -27.64
CA TYR A 333 11.30 14.84 -27.87
C TYR A 333 12.12 16.11 -27.59
N PHE A 334 13.05 16.02 -26.63
CA PHE A 334 14.00 17.08 -26.29
C PHE A 334 15.45 16.57 -26.45
N PRO A 335 16.06 16.65 -27.65
CA PRO A 335 17.37 16.04 -27.89
C PRO A 335 18.52 16.57 -27.02
N SER A 336 18.43 17.82 -26.54
CA SER A 336 19.42 18.42 -25.63
C SER A 336 19.24 18.01 -24.17
N GLU A 337 18.04 17.55 -23.81
CA GLU A 337 17.67 17.11 -22.46
C GLU A 337 16.79 15.85 -22.59
N PRO A 338 17.40 14.69 -22.92
CA PRO A 338 16.67 13.42 -22.99
C PRO A 338 15.88 13.16 -21.71
N PHE A 339 14.76 12.45 -21.85
CA PHE A 339 13.95 12.03 -20.72
C PHE A 339 14.79 11.32 -19.66
N ALA A 340 14.68 11.77 -18.41
CA ALA A 340 15.53 11.32 -17.31
C ALA A 340 15.06 10.01 -16.66
N GLY A 341 13.81 9.62 -16.90
CA GLY A 341 13.17 8.52 -16.17
C GLY A 341 12.53 8.98 -14.86
N ALA A 342 12.02 8.02 -14.10
CA ALA A 342 11.43 8.27 -12.79
C ALA A 342 12.50 8.49 -11.71
N ASP A 343 12.29 9.52 -10.90
CA ASP A 343 13.06 9.78 -9.67
C ASP A 343 12.57 8.91 -8.49
N PHE A 344 11.46 8.19 -8.71
CA PHE A 344 10.83 7.25 -7.78
C PHE A 344 11.05 5.80 -8.23
N GLN A 345 10.80 4.85 -7.32
CA GLN A 345 10.97 3.43 -7.62
C GLN A 345 9.63 2.78 -8.00
N TRP A 346 9.55 2.16 -9.19
CA TRP A 346 8.49 1.19 -9.48
C TRP A 346 8.83 -0.20 -8.95
N LEU A 347 7.82 -0.93 -8.52
CA LEU A 347 7.92 -2.27 -7.94
C LEU A 347 7.05 -3.28 -8.70
N ALA A 348 7.58 -4.49 -8.91
CA ALA A 348 6.91 -5.54 -9.69
C ALA A 348 7.20 -6.94 -9.13
N ALA A 349 6.68 -7.26 -7.94
CA ALA A 349 7.03 -8.48 -7.20
C ALA A 349 6.55 -9.78 -7.85
N ASN A 350 5.34 -9.77 -8.42
CA ASN A 350 4.70 -10.94 -9.00
C ASN A 350 4.82 -10.98 -10.53
N VAL A 351 5.64 -10.11 -11.14
CA VAL A 351 5.91 -10.14 -12.58
C VAL A 351 7.26 -10.81 -12.79
N VAL A 352 7.27 -12.03 -13.31
CA VAL A 352 8.48 -12.85 -13.41
C VAL A 352 8.77 -13.24 -14.84
N ASN A 353 10.04 -13.25 -15.21
CA ASN A 353 10.44 -13.76 -16.51
C ASN A 353 10.27 -15.29 -16.54
N GLU A 354 9.53 -15.81 -17.52
CA GLU A 354 9.20 -17.24 -17.67
C GLU A 354 10.43 -18.18 -17.64
N THR A 355 11.60 -17.66 -18.06
CA THR A 355 12.83 -18.47 -18.17
C THR A 355 13.73 -18.37 -16.94
N THR A 356 13.83 -17.20 -16.33
CA THR A 356 14.79 -16.95 -15.23
C THR A 356 14.14 -16.91 -13.85
N GLY A 357 12.83 -16.62 -13.78
CA GLY A 357 12.12 -16.35 -12.53
C GLY A 357 12.47 -15.00 -11.89
N GLU A 358 13.25 -14.15 -12.58
CA GLU A 358 13.62 -12.81 -12.10
C GLU A 358 12.53 -11.78 -12.42
N THR A 359 12.38 -10.77 -11.56
CA THR A 359 11.46 -9.65 -11.76
C THR A 359 12.11 -8.55 -12.61
N PRO A 360 11.35 -7.78 -13.42
CA PRO A 360 11.94 -6.72 -14.25
C PRO A 360 12.38 -5.50 -13.43
N LEU A 361 11.71 -5.28 -12.30
CA LEU A 361 11.94 -4.21 -11.33
C LEU A 361 12.06 -4.83 -9.93
N PRO A 362 12.57 -4.11 -8.92
CA PRO A 362 12.63 -4.61 -7.56
C PRO A 362 11.25 -5.09 -7.07
N PRO A 363 11.17 -6.22 -6.34
CA PRO A 363 9.89 -6.71 -5.80
C PRO A 363 9.39 -5.86 -4.62
N TYR A 364 10.32 -5.25 -3.87
CA TYR A 364 10.01 -4.41 -2.72
C TYR A 364 10.99 -3.25 -2.59
N TRP A 365 10.59 -2.23 -1.83
CA TRP A 365 11.41 -1.09 -1.44
C TRP A 365 11.41 -0.96 0.08
N ILE A 366 12.56 -0.66 0.69
CA ILE A 366 12.69 -0.48 2.14
C ILE A 366 13.22 0.92 2.39
N THR A 367 12.56 1.66 3.29
CA THR A 367 13.06 2.92 3.82
C THR A 367 13.14 2.87 5.34
N GLU A 368 13.91 3.78 5.95
CA GLU A 368 13.97 3.95 7.40
C GLU A 368 13.27 5.26 7.79
N VAL A 369 12.35 5.17 8.75
CA VAL A 369 11.65 6.30 9.34
C VAL A 369 12.01 6.33 10.80
N ASP A 370 12.90 7.26 11.15
CA ASP A 370 13.25 7.55 12.54
C ASP A 370 13.70 6.28 13.33
N GLY A 371 14.51 5.44 12.66
CA GLY A 371 15.07 4.20 13.20
C GLY A 371 14.23 2.94 12.97
N VAL A 372 13.01 3.06 12.43
CA VAL A 372 12.15 1.92 12.08
C VAL A 372 12.19 1.69 10.57
N LYS A 373 12.46 0.46 10.13
CA LYS A 373 12.41 0.10 8.71
C LYS A 373 10.98 -0.20 8.29
N VAL A 374 10.58 0.36 7.15
CA VAL A 374 9.27 0.18 6.54
C VAL A 374 9.44 -0.41 5.15
N GLY A 375 8.82 -1.56 4.91
CA GLY A 375 8.86 -2.27 3.64
C GLY A 375 7.60 -2.03 2.82
N PHE A 376 7.77 -1.80 1.52
CA PHE A 376 6.70 -1.68 0.54
C PHE A 376 6.86 -2.79 -0.49
N ILE A 377 5.84 -3.64 -0.62
CA ILE A 377 5.79 -4.70 -1.63
C ILE A 377 4.89 -4.22 -2.77
N GLY A 378 5.36 -4.28 -4.02
CA GLY A 378 4.56 -3.87 -5.18
C GLY A 378 3.97 -5.06 -5.92
N MET A 379 2.64 -5.12 -6.03
CA MET A 379 1.90 -6.19 -6.68
C MET A 379 1.11 -5.66 -7.87
N THR A 380 1.16 -6.40 -8.97
CA THR A 380 0.39 -6.17 -10.20
C THR A 380 -0.77 -7.15 -10.25
N LEU A 381 -1.88 -6.80 -10.90
CA LEU A 381 -2.97 -7.73 -11.15
C LEU A 381 -2.50 -9.02 -11.85
N GLU A 382 -2.84 -10.19 -11.30
CA GLU A 382 -2.56 -11.51 -11.90
C GLU A 382 -3.11 -11.59 -13.35
N ALA A 383 -4.31 -11.09 -13.58
CA ALA A 383 -4.99 -11.14 -14.88
C ALA A 383 -4.46 -10.15 -15.93
N THR A 384 -3.31 -9.52 -15.72
CA THR A 384 -2.73 -8.52 -16.64
C THR A 384 -2.53 -9.08 -18.05
N ASP A 385 -2.20 -10.36 -18.19
CA ASP A 385 -2.03 -11.04 -19.48
C ASP A 385 -3.31 -11.08 -20.35
N THR A 386 -4.47 -10.86 -19.72
CA THR A 386 -5.76 -10.72 -20.41
C THR A 386 -6.13 -9.26 -20.72
N LEU A 387 -5.37 -8.29 -20.23
CA LEU A 387 -5.70 -6.85 -20.24
C LEU A 387 -4.76 -5.99 -21.09
N VAL A 388 -3.57 -6.50 -21.43
CA VAL A 388 -2.63 -5.84 -22.34
C VAL A 388 -2.37 -6.65 -23.60
N ALA A 389 -1.73 -6.05 -24.60
CA ALA A 389 -1.36 -6.74 -25.82
C ALA A 389 -0.31 -7.83 -25.53
N ALA A 390 -0.60 -9.08 -25.88
CA ALA A 390 0.25 -10.24 -25.58
C ALA A 390 1.70 -10.10 -26.08
N VAL A 391 1.91 -9.37 -27.18
CA VAL A 391 3.26 -9.11 -27.73
C VAL A 391 4.14 -8.26 -26.79
N GLY A 392 3.56 -7.36 -26.01
CA GLY A 392 4.30 -6.46 -25.10
C GLY A 392 4.83 -7.16 -23.85
N ILE A 393 4.20 -8.28 -23.47
CA ILE A 393 4.50 -9.06 -22.26
C ILE A 393 5.04 -10.45 -22.56
N GLN A 394 5.39 -10.75 -23.81
CA GLN A 394 5.89 -12.07 -24.19
C GLN A 394 7.12 -12.46 -23.34
N GLY A 395 7.07 -13.64 -22.69
CA GLY A 395 8.14 -14.14 -21.84
C GLY A 395 8.05 -13.71 -20.38
N TRP A 396 6.91 -13.15 -19.96
CA TRP A 396 6.63 -12.72 -18.59
C TRP A 396 5.33 -13.33 -18.09
N ASP A 397 5.37 -13.89 -16.88
CA ASP A 397 4.22 -14.39 -16.14
C ASP A 397 3.84 -13.43 -15.02
N PHE A 398 2.54 -13.39 -14.70
CA PHE A 398 1.96 -12.64 -13.59
C PHE A 398 1.46 -13.65 -12.56
N LEU A 399 2.13 -13.73 -11.41
CA LEU A 399 1.83 -14.70 -10.35
C LEU A 399 0.74 -14.19 -9.41
N ASP A 400 0.14 -15.09 -8.62
CA ASP A 400 -0.85 -14.76 -7.57
C ASP A 400 -0.29 -13.73 -6.58
N GLU A 401 -1.07 -12.70 -6.29
CA GLU A 401 -0.64 -11.54 -5.51
C GLU A 401 -0.43 -11.90 -4.03
N ALA A 402 -1.31 -12.73 -3.46
CA ALA A 402 -1.25 -13.08 -2.04
C ALA A 402 -0.12 -14.08 -1.75
N GLU A 403 0.03 -15.12 -2.57
CA GLU A 403 1.12 -16.09 -2.47
C GLU A 403 2.48 -15.41 -2.61
N THR A 404 2.62 -14.51 -3.59
CA THR A 404 3.87 -13.76 -3.81
C THR A 404 4.17 -12.82 -2.64
N ALA A 405 3.19 -12.06 -2.14
CA ALA A 405 3.39 -11.16 -1.01
C ALA A 405 3.82 -11.92 0.25
N ASN A 406 3.11 -13.01 0.56
CA ASN A 406 3.38 -13.86 1.72
C ASN A 406 4.78 -14.47 1.66
N ALA A 407 5.27 -14.84 0.46
CA ALA A 407 6.61 -15.37 0.29
C ALA A 407 7.72 -14.33 0.58
N LEU A 408 7.44 -13.03 0.44
CA LEU A 408 8.39 -11.94 0.72
C LEU A 408 8.45 -11.55 2.20
N VAL A 409 7.38 -11.75 2.97
CA VAL A 409 7.32 -11.43 4.41
C VAL A 409 8.52 -11.99 5.19
N PRO A 410 8.86 -13.30 5.15
CA PRO A 410 10.00 -13.81 5.91
C PRO A 410 11.35 -13.23 5.45
N LEU A 411 11.47 -12.81 4.18
CA LEU A 411 12.70 -12.17 3.66
C LEU A 411 12.85 -10.73 4.16
N LEU A 412 11.74 -10.00 4.30
CA LEU A 412 11.71 -8.66 4.88
C LEU A 412 11.98 -8.70 6.39
N LYS A 413 11.35 -9.61 7.12
CA LYS A 413 11.59 -9.82 8.56
C LYS A 413 13.05 -10.20 8.85
N ALA A 414 13.66 -11.05 8.01
CA ALA A 414 15.08 -11.37 8.13
C ALA A 414 16.02 -10.15 7.95
N GLN A 415 15.54 -9.07 7.35
CA GLN A 415 16.25 -7.79 7.20
C GLN A 415 15.91 -6.78 8.32
N GLY A 416 15.11 -7.19 9.31
CA GLY A 416 14.62 -6.36 10.41
C GLY A 416 13.51 -5.39 10.00
N VAL A 417 12.75 -5.73 8.96
CA VAL A 417 11.54 -5.01 8.55
C VAL A 417 10.34 -5.74 9.14
N GLU A 418 9.67 -5.12 10.10
CA GLU A 418 8.43 -5.66 10.66
C GLU A 418 7.22 -4.86 10.14
N ALA A 419 7.33 -3.54 9.98
CA ALA A 419 6.32 -2.71 9.31
C ALA A 419 6.26 -2.96 7.79
N ILE A 420 5.20 -3.61 7.30
CA ILE A 420 5.06 -4.06 5.90
C ILE A 420 3.76 -3.54 5.28
N ILE A 421 3.87 -2.81 4.16
CA ILE A 421 2.75 -2.29 3.38
C ILE A 421 2.75 -2.93 1.98
N VAL A 422 1.58 -3.29 1.48
CA VAL A 422 1.41 -3.76 0.09
C VAL A 422 0.81 -2.64 -0.76
N LEU A 423 1.46 -2.33 -1.87
CA LEU A 423 0.96 -1.50 -2.97
C LEU A 423 0.42 -2.46 -4.04
N LEU A 424 -0.90 -2.63 -4.09
CA LEU A 424 -1.58 -3.65 -4.90
C LEU A 424 -2.36 -3.01 -6.04
N HIS A 425 -2.02 -3.33 -7.28
CA HIS A 425 -2.81 -2.91 -8.43
C HIS A 425 -3.94 -3.90 -8.74
N GLU A 426 -4.81 -4.13 -7.77
CA GLU A 426 -6.10 -4.83 -7.87
C GLU A 426 -6.99 -4.27 -6.74
N GLY A 427 -8.31 -4.34 -6.87
CA GLY A 427 -9.21 -3.67 -5.96
C GLY A 427 -10.59 -4.31 -5.82
N GLY A 428 -11.53 -3.50 -5.35
CA GLY A 428 -12.91 -3.90 -5.11
C GLY A 428 -13.94 -2.87 -5.54
N SER A 429 -15.20 -3.13 -5.17
CA SER A 429 -16.33 -2.24 -5.40
C SER A 429 -17.20 -2.14 -4.15
N GLN A 430 -17.59 -0.91 -3.80
CA GLN A 430 -18.66 -0.64 -2.84
C GLN A 430 -20.05 -0.86 -3.47
N THR A 431 -21.07 -1.01 -2.63
CA THR A 431 -22.47 -1.12 -3.05
C THR A 431 -23.33 0.02 -2.48
N PRO A 432 -23.94 0.88 -3.32
CA PRO A 432 -23.77 0.97 -4.77
C PRO A 432 -22.41 1.58 -5.18
N PRO A 433 -21.89 1.30 -6.38
CA PRO A 433 -20.75 2.02 -6.94
C PRO A 433 -21.16 3.44 -7.39
N PRO A 434 -20.25 4.43 -7.37
CA PRO A 434 -18.87 4.31 -6.89
C PRO A 434 -18.75 4.25 -5.36
N GLY A 435 -19.82 4.59 -4.63
CA GLY A 435 -19.82 4.70 -3.17
C GLY A 435 -19.30 6.06 -2.69
N ASP A 436 -19.47 6.33 -1.40
CA ASP A 436 -18.81 7.48 -0.76
C ASP A 436 -17.30 7.23 -0.72
N PHE A 437 -16.50 8.22 -1.13
CA PHE A 437 -15.08 8.02 -1.33
C PHE A 437 -14.31 7.70 -0.04
N ASN A 438 -14.85 8.01 1.14
CA ASN A 438 -14.22 7.75 2.43
C ASN A 438 -14.93 6.66 3.24
N ALA A 439 -15.86 5.92 2.63
CA ALA A 439 -16.60 4.85 3.29
C ALA A 439 -16.13 3.46 2.84
N CYS A 440 -16.68 2.44 3.52
CA CYS A 440 -16.54 1.03 3.17
C CYS A 440 -17.91 0.34 3.30
N VAL A 441 -18.77 0.54 2.30
CA VAL A 441 -20.14 0.00 2.31
C VAL A 441 -20.27 -1.18 1.36
N GLY A 442 -20.48 -2.38 1.91
CA GLY A 442 -20.73 -3.58 1.12
C GLY A 442 -19.60 -3.90 0.13
N ILE A 443 -18.36 -3.76 0.59
CA ILE A 443 -17.16 -4.03 -0.20
C ILE A 443 -17.18 -5.46 -0.75
N SER A 444 -16.81 -5.60 -2.02
CA SER A 444 -16.81 -6.84 -2.78
C SER A 444 -15.73 -6.80 -3.86
N GLY A 445 -15.50 -7.92 -4.54
CA GLY A 445 -14.46 -8.05 -5.57
C GLY A 445 -13.18 -8.74 -5.06
N PRO A 446 -12.16 -8.86 -5.92
CA PRO A 446 -10.94 -9.63 -5.63
C PRO A 446 -10.23 -9.22 -4.34
N ILE A 447 -10.22 -7.93 -4.00
CA ILE A 447 -9.56 -7.42 -2.78
C ILE A 447 -9.98 -8.12 -1.49
N VAL A 448 -11.24 -8.57 -1.38
CA VAL A 448 -11.71 -9.27 -0.17
C VAL A 448 -10.99 -10.62 -0.03
N ALA A 449 -10.91 -11.40 -1.11
CA ALA A 449 -10.25 -12.70 -1.10
C ALA A 449 -8.72 -12.55 -0.95
N ILE A 450 -8.13 -11.57 -1.60
CA ILE A 450 -6.68 -11.27 -1.47
C ILE A 450 -6.37 -10.89 -0.02
N ASN A 451 -7.12 -9.97 0.59
CA ASN A 451 -6.94 -9.60 2.00
C ASN A 451 -7.02 -10.81 2.94
N ASP A 452 -8.01 -11.68 2.75
CA ASP A 452 -8.22 -12.87 3.57
C ASP A 452 -7.08 -13.90 3.44
N ALA A 453 -6.37 -13.90 2.29
CA ALA A 453 -5.25 -14.78 2.01
C ALA A 453 -3.87 -14.20 2.41
N LEU A 454 -3.77 -12.88 2.57
CA LEU A 454 -2.51 -12.22 2.94
C LEU A 454 -2.11 -12.49 4.39
N ASP A 455 -0.81 -12.67 4.59
CA ASP A 455 -0.17 -12.94 5.87
C ASP A 455 -0.53 -11.85 6.90
N PRO A 456 -0.95 -12.22 8.14
CA PRO A 456 -1.27 -11.25 9.19
C PRO A 456 -0.17 -10.24 9.50
N GLU A 457 1.10 -10.51 9.18
CA GLU A 457 2.24 -9.58 9.35
C GLU A 457 2.19 -8.37 8.39
N ILE A 458 1.30 -8.36 7.39
CA ILE A 458 1.12 -7.22 6.47
C ILE A 458 0.14 -6.21 7.08
N ASP A 459 0.57 -4.95 7.21
CA ASP A 459 -0.09 -3.92 8.01
C ASP A 459 -1.17 -3.11 7.33
N ALA A 460 -0.95 -2.80 6.05
CA ALA A 460 -1.85 -1.99 5.27
C ALA A 460 -1.77 -2.36 3.80
N ILE A 461 -2.85 -2.10 3.07
CA ILE A 461 -2.94 -2.31 1.63
C ILE A 461 -3.44 -1.02 0.98
N VAL A 462 -2.65 -0.50 0.04
CA VAL A 462 -3.06 0.56 -0.89
C VAL A 462 -3.39 -0.11 -2.21
N THR A 463 -4.59 0.14 -2.73
CA THR A 463 -5.15 -0.60 -3.87
C THR A 463 -5.42 0.30 -5.09
N GLY A 464 -5.67 -0.31 -6.26
CA GLY A 464 -5.98 0.39 -7.52
C GLY A 464 -6.85 -0.43 -8.47
N HIS A 465 -6.66 -0.24 -9.78
CA HIS A 465 -7.24 -0.99 -10.91
C HIS A 465 -8.74 -0.77 -11.18
N THR A 466 -9.58 -0.88 -10.16
CA THR A 466 -11.04 -0.88 -10.35
C THR A 466 -11.61 0.52 -10.62
N HIS A 467 -10.82 1.57 -10.37
CA HIS A 467 -11.21 2.99 -10.42
C HIS A 467 -12.36 3.31 -9.45
N LEU A 468 -12.43 2.63 -8.31
CA LEU A 468 -13.48 2.83 -7.31
C LEU A 468 -12.86 3.22 -5.97
N PRO A 469 -13.38 4.24 -5.27
CA PRO A 469 -12.82 4.65 -4.00
C PRO A 469 -13.37 3.80 -2.86
N TYR A 470 -12.56 3.62 -1.82
CA TYR A 470 -13.00 3.12 -0.52
C TYR A 470 -11.91 3.35 0.54
N ASN A 471 -12.34 3.36 1.79
CA ASN A 471 -11.48 3.37 2.97
C ASN A 471 -12.02 2.35 3.97
N CYS A 472 -11.42 1.16 3.97
CA CYS A 472 -11.90 -0.01 4.70
C CYS A 472 -10.98 -0.39 5.87
N LEU A 473 -11.60 -0.91 6.93
CA LEU A 473 -10.95 -1.74 7.94
C LEU A 473 -11.46 -3.18 7.77
N LEU A 474 -10.69 -4.01 7.08
CA LEU A 474 -11.03 -5.42 6.85
C LEU A 474 -10.36 -6.30 7.91
N PRO A 475 -11.01 -7.38 8.40
CA PRO A 475 -10.31 -8.36 9.21
C PRO A 475 -9.25 -9.07 8.36
N ASP A 476 -8.02 -9.18 8.85
CA ASP A 476 -7.00 -10.04 8.26
C ASP A 476 -7.27 -11.53 8.57
N ALA A 477 -6.38 -12.41 8.10
CA ALA A 477 -6.49 -13.86 8.33
C ALA A 477 -6.45 -14.26 9.83
N ALA A 478 -5.95 -13.39 10.72
CA ALA A 478 -5.96 -13.56 12.17
C ALA A 478 -7.15 -12.86 12.87
N GLY A 479 -8.03 -12.23 12.09
CA GLY A 479 -9.21 -11.49 12.55
C GLY A 479 -8.90 -10.10 13.13
N GLN A 480 -7.69 -9.56 12.93
CA GLN A 480 -7.34 -8.20 13.34
C GLN A 480 -7.69 -7.19 12.23
N PRO A 481 -8.09 -5.94 12.57
CA PRO A 481 -8.40 -4.94 11.56
C PRO A 481 -7.13 -4.50 10.79
N ARG A 482 -7.23 -4.48 9.46
CA ARG A 482 -6.22 -4.01 8.51
C ARG A 482 -6.80 -2.89 7.66
N ILE A 483 -6.01 -1.82 7.46
CA ILE A 483 -6.36 -0.70 6.58
C ILE A 483 -6.26 -1.13 5.12
N VAL A 484 -7.32 -0.93 4.34
CA VAL A 484 -7.38 -1.21 2.89
C VAL A 484 -8.01 -0.02 2.18
N THR A 485 -7.27 0.66 1.31
CA THR A 485 -7.68 1.96 0.72
C THR A 485 -7.58 1.96 -0.80
N SER A 486 -8.44 2.73 -1.46
CA SER A 486 -8.35 3.08 -2.88
C SER A 486 -8.77 4.54 -3.08
N ALA A 487 -8.00 5.28 -3.86
CA ALA A 487 -8.13 6.73 -4.09
C ALA A 487 -8.79 7.05 -5.46
N TYR A 488 -9.83 6.29 -5.81
CA TYR A 488 -10.60 6.49 -7.03
C TYR A 488 -9.76 6.35 -8.31
N SER A 489 -9.54 7.44 -9.06
CA SER A 489 -8.62 7.53 -10.20
C SER A 489 -8.38 8.99 -10.63
N TYR A 490 -7.41 9.19 -11.53
CA TYR A 490 -7.09 10.46 -12.22
C TYR A 490 -6.64 11.59 -11.28
N GLY A 491 -6.07 11.21 -10.12
CA GLY A 491 -5.64 12.14 -9.09
C GLY A 491 -6.80 12.89 -8.40
N ARG A 492 -8.02 12.35 -8.46
CA ARG A 492 -9.22 13.02 -7.89
C ARG A 492 -9.30 12.90 -6.37
N ILE A 493 -8.75 11.83 -5.80
CA ILE A 493 -8.71 11.56 -4.37
C ILE A 493 -7.27 11.26 -3.97
N VAL A 494 -6.92 11.59 -2.72
CA VAL A 494 -5.69 11.12 -2.04
C VAL A 494 -6.11 10.35 -0.79
N SER A 495 -5.58 9.16 -0.60
CA SER A 495 -5.69 8.40 0.65
C SER A 495 -4.57 8.82 1.60
N GLU A 496 -4.90 9.44 2.72
CA GLU A 496 -3.98 9.77 3.81
C GLU A 496 -4.04 8.66 4.86
N LEU A 497 -2.97 7.87 5.01
CA LEU A 497 -2.85 6.82 6.03
C LEU A 497 -1.87 7.27 7.10
N GLN A 498 -2.35 7.43 8.33
CA GLN A 498 -1.56 7.84 9.48
C GLN A 498 -1.19 6.58 10.24
N LEU A 499 -0.01 6.05 9.95
CA LEU A 499 0.53 4.85 10.57
C LEU A 499 1.35 5.25 11.79
N VAL A 500 1.20 4.51 12.88
CA VAL A 500 1.99 4.71 14.10
C VAL A 500 2.99 3.58 14.19
N LEU A 501 4.28 3.89 14.02
CA LEU A 501 5.38 2.92 14.14
C LEU A 501 5.85 2.84 15.60
N ASP A 502 6.18 1.63 16.08
CA ASP A 502 6.72 1.41 17.42
C ASP A 502 8.19 0.97 17.34
N ARG A 503 9.11 1.80 17.86
CA ARG A 503 10.56 1.54 17.86
C ARG A 503 10.97 0.30 18.67
N ARG A 504 10.11 -0.20 19.56
CA ARG A 504 10.39 -1.40 20.35
C ARG A 504 10.21 -2.68 19.52
N THR A 505 9.18 -2.68 18.68
CA THR A 505 8.82 -3.83 17.83
C THR A 505 9.31 -3.66 16.40
N ASN A 506 9.65 -2.45 15.97
CA ASN A 506 9.89 -2.03 14.59
C ASN A 506 8.69 -2.19 13.66
N ASP A 507 7.48 -2.17 14.22
CA ASP A 507 6.24 -2.56 13.57
C ASP A 507 5.14 -1.49 13.69
N VAL A 508 4.07 -1.62 12.90
CA VAL A 508 2.91 -0.73 12.91
C VAL A 508 1.95 -1.08 14.06
N ARG A 509 1.63 -0.08 14.89
CA ARG A 509 0.51 -0.12 15.83
C ARG A 509 -0.81 0.16 15.11
N ARG A 510 -1.38 -0.89 14.49
CA ARG A 510 -2.66 -0.79 13.76
C ARG A 510 -3.81 -0.24 14.60
N ASP A 511 -3.80 -0.51 15.91
CA ASP A 511 -4.79 -0.02 16.86
C ASP A 511 -4.74 1.51 17.08
N LEU A 512 -3.62 2.14 16.76
CA LEU A 512 -3.40 3.58 16.83
C LEU A 512 -3.37 4.25 15.45
N SER A 513 -3.40 3.45 14.38
CA SER A 513 -3.32 3.94 13.00
C SER A 513 -4.70 4.24 12.42
N SER A 514 -4.75 5.12 11.44
CA SER A 514 -6.01 5.54 10.79
C SER A 514 -5.80 5.87 9.32
N ALA A 515 -6.90 6.01 8.58
CA ALA A 515 -6.87 6.46 7.21
C ALA A 515 -8.05 7.36 6.88
N GLU A 516 -7.86 8.31 5.96
CA GLU A 516 -8.89 9.19 5.43
C GLU A 516 -8.66 9.43 3.92
N ASN A 517 -9.73 9.37 3.13
CA ASN A 517 -9.70 9.76 1.73
C ASN A 517 -10.10 11.23 1.57
N HIS A 518 -9.29 12.01 0.86
CA HIS A 518 -9.51 13.44 0.65
C HIS A 518 -9.78 13.77 -0.80
N LEU A 519 -10.81 14.58 -1.02
CA LEU A 519 -11.10 15.14 -2.33
C LEU A 519 -10.05 16.18 -2.75
N VAL A 520 -9.53 16.04 -3.97
CA VAL A 520 -8.67 17.03 -4.63
C VAL A 520 -9.55 18.10 -5.27
N ASN A 521 -10.21 18.92 -4.45
CA ASN A 521 -11.13 19.97 -4.91
C ASN A 521 -10.35 21.16 -5.50
N ARG A 522 -10.41 21.34 -6.81
CA ARG A 522 -9.65 22.39 -7.52
C ARG A 522 -9.99 23.80 -7.05
N ALA A 523 -11.23 24.06 -6.63
CA ALA A 523 -11.65 25.38 -6.19
C ALA A 523 -11.08 25.78 -4.81
N ALA A 524 -10.61 24.80 -4.03
CA ALA A 524 -10.03 25.01 -2.70
C ALA A 524 -8.49 25.11 -2.73
N LEU A 525 -7.87 24.80 -3.87
CA LEU A 525 -6.42 24.60 -3.99
C LEU A 525 -5.80 25.62 -4.96
N THR A 526 -4.56 25.99 -4.67
CA THR A 526 -3.72 26.74 -5.62
C THR A 526 -2.90 25.73 -6.44
N PRO A 527 -2.94 25.76 -7.79
CA PRO A 527 -2.16 24.85 -8.63
C PRO A 527 -0.67 24.87 -8.27
N ASP A 528 -0.05 23.69 -8.20
CA ASP A 528 1.37 23.57 -7.89
C ASP A 528 2.26 24.04 -9.05
N PRO A 529 3.18 25.00 -8.81
CA PRO A 529 4.00 25.58 -9.88
C PRO A 529 5.04 24.62 -10.46
N ALA A 530 5.46 23.58 -9.75
CA ALA A 530 6.44 22.62 -10.27
C ALA A 530 5.81 21.74 -11.35
N VAL A 531 4.59 21.25 -11.12
CA VAL A 531 3.83 20.52 -12.16
C VAL A 531 3.42 21.47 -13.29
N GLY A 532 3.08 22.73 -12.97
CA GLY A 532 2.82 23.75 -13.99
C GLY A 532 4.00 23.98 -14.94
N ALA A 533 5.24 23.85 -14.46
CA ALA A 533 6.43 23.91 -15.29
C ALA A 533 6.56 22.71 -16.25
N VAL A 534 6.19 21.50 -15.79
CA VAL A 534 6.11 20.31 -16.66
C VAL A 534 5.09 20.53 -17.76
N ILE A 535 3.88 21.00 -17.42
CA ILE A 535 2.84 21.31 -18.41
C ILE A 535 3.37 22.34 -19.43
N ALA A 536 4.00 23.42 -18.96
CA ALA A 536 4.54 24.46 -19.82
C ALA A 536 5.64 23.96 -20.78
N LYS A 537 6.46 23.00 -20.36
CA LYS A 537 7.50 22.36 -21.19
C LYS A 537 6.89 21.60 -22.36
N TRP A 538 5.84 20.81 -22.12
CA TRP A 538 5.23 19.92 -23.10
C TRP A 538 4.16 20.58 -23.97
N GLN A 539 3.53 21.65 -23.47
CA GLN A 539 2.44 22.36 -24.14
C GLN A 539 2.70 22.74 -25.62
N PRO A 540 3.90 23.23 -26.02
CA PRO A 540 4.16 23.56 -27.43
C PRO A 540 4.14 22.34 -28.35
N LEU A 541 4.63 21.18 -27.91
CA LEU A 541 4.58 19.94 -28.69
C LEU A 541 3.14 19.45 -28.81
N TYR A 542 2.39 19.47 -27.71
CA TYR A 542 0.97 19.11 -27.72
C TYR A 542 0.16 20.02 -28.66
N ALA A 543 0.39 21.33 -28.62
CA ALA A 543 -0.28 22.27 -29.51
C ALA A 543 0.05 22.02 -31.00
N ALA A 544 1.25 21.52 -31.31
CA ALA A 544 1.63 21.21 -32.69
C ALA A 544 1.00 19.90 -33.21
N ALA A 545 0.92 18.88 -32.36
CA ALA A 545 0.46 17.54 -32.74
C ALA A 545 -1.03 17.32 -32.47
N GLY A 546 -1.47 17.61 -31.24
CA GLY A 546 -2.80 17.29 -30.71
C GLY A 546 -3.92 18.11 -31.32
N THR A 547 -3.74 19.41 -31.54
CA THR A 547 -4.86 20.30 -31.97
C THR A 547 -5.15 20.27 -33.47
N ARG A 548 -4.52 19.35 -34.23
CA ARG A 548 -4.72 19.23 -35.68
C ARG A 548 -6.10 18.63 -35.97
N PRO A 549 -6.98 19.28 -36.76
CA PRO A 549 -8.27 18.71 -37.13
C PRO A 549 -8.13 17.40 -37.91
N VAL A 550 -8.93 16.39 -37.56
CA VAL A 550 -8.99 15.08 -38.24
C VAL A 550 -10.35 14.75 -38.84
N GLY A 551 -11.41 15.46 -38.43
CA GLY A 551 -12.74 15.29 -38.99
C GLY A 551 -13.78 16.15 -38.29
N ARG A 552 -15.06 15.87 -38.54
CA ARG A 552 -16.17 16.52 -37.82
C ARG A 552 -17.23 15.51 -37.39
N ILE A 553 -17.98 15.83 -36.35
CA ILE A 553 -19.16 15.07 -35.88
C ILE A 553 -20.42 15.95 -35.86
N THR A 554 -21.60 15.33 -35.91
CA THR A 554 -22.90 16.05 -35.92
C THR A 554 -23.55 16.19 -34.55
N ALA A 555 -23.14 15.37 -33.57
CA ALA A 555 -23.58 15.38 -32.18
C ALA A 555 -22.57 14.59 -31.32
N ASP A 556 -22.73 14.62 -29.99
CA ASP A 556 -21.90 13.83 -29.06
C ASP A 556 -21.93 12.34 -29.41
N ILE A 557 -20.76 11.71 -29.42
CA ILE A 557 -20.58 10.27 -29.59
C ILE A 557 -20.06 9.72 -28.26
N ASN A 558 -20.98 9.17 -27.48
CA ASN A 558 -20.77 8.81 -26.07
C ASN A 558 -20.51 7.32 -25.87
N ARG A 559 -19.71 6.99 -24.86
CA ARG A 559 -19.59 5.64 -24.31
C ARG A 559 -20.80 5.26 -23.47
N GLY A 560 -20.90 3.98 -23.12
CA GLY A 560 -22.04 3.42 -22.39
C GLY A 560 -22.20 3.93 -20.96
N GLY A 561 -23.43 3.88 -20.44
CA GLY A 561 -23.78 4.29 -19.08
C GLY A 561 -24.37 5.70 -18.97
N ASN A 562 -24.85 6.02 -17.77
CA ASN A 562 -25.36 7.34 -17.42
C ASN A 562 -24.85 7.74 -16.03
N PRO A 563 -23.85 8.64 -15.93
CA PRO A 563 -23.25 9.42 -17.03
C PRO A 563 -22.42 8.57 -18.02
N PRO A 564 -22.17 9.05 -19.25
CA PRO A 564 -21.36 8.33 -20.24
C PRO A 564 -20.00 7.84 -19.71
N GLY A 565 -19.61 6.63 -20.11
CA GLY A 565 -18.36 5.96 -19.72
C GLY A 565 -18.43 5.19 -18.40
N THR A 566 -19.54 5.27 -17.65
CA THR A 566 -19.70 4.57 -16.36
C THR A 566 -20.06 3.10 -16.48
N ASP A 567 -20.61 2.66 -17.63
CA ASP A 567 -21.06 1.29 -17.82
C ASP A 567 -20.52 0.71 -19.14
N ARG A 568 -19.69 -0.33 -19.02
CA ARG A 568 -19.15 -1.09 -20.16
C ARG A 568 -20.06 -2.25 -20.58
N GLY A 569 -21.16 -2.47 -19.87
CA GLY A 569 -22.09 -3.57 -20.07
C GLY A 569 -23.28 -3.26 -20.99
N VAL A 570 -23.31 -2.07 -21.59
CA VAL A 570 -24.39 -1.58 -22.49
C VAL A 570 -23.85 -1.16 -23.86
N GLU A 571 -24.67 -1.30 -24.90
CA GLU A 571 -24.32 -0.83 -26.25
C GLU A 571 -24.08 0.69 -26.24
N SER A 572 -23.11 1.17 -27.04
CA SER A 572 -22.84 2.61 -27.14
C SER A 572 -22.46 3.07 -28.54
N PRO A 573 -22.84 4.30 -28.94
CA PRO A 573 -22.45 4.89 -30.22
C PRO A 573 -20.93 4.94 -30.43
N ALA A 574 -20.17 5.19 -29.35
CA ALA A 574 -18.71 5.31 -29.41
C ALA A 574 -18.03 4.01 -29.84
N VAL A 575 -18.39 2.88 -29.21
CA VAL A 575 -17.77 1.58 -29.51
C VAL A 575 -18.22 1.09 -30.90
N ASN A 576 -19.48 1.38 -31.28
CA ASN A 576 -19.99 1.11 -32.63
C ASN A 576 -19.27 1.94 -33.72
N LEU A 577 -18.93 3.21 -33.45
CA LEU A 577 -18.18 4.06 -34.38
C LEU A 577 -16.80 3.46 -34.68
N VAL A 578 -16.12 3.00 -33.63
CA VAL A 578 -14.81 2.37 -33.79
C VAL A 578 -14.96 1.10 -34.63
N ALA A 579 -15.92 0.23 -34.33
CA ALA A 579 -16.16 -0.97 -35.14
C ALA A 579 -16.45 -0.62 -36.63
N ASP A 580 -17.19 0.46 -36.90
CA ASP A 580 -17.41 0.94 -38.27
C ASP A 580 -16.12 1.39 -38.96
N ALA A 581 -15.30 2.16 -38.26
CA ALA A 581 -14.02 2.64 -38.78
C ALA A 581 -13.05 1.48 -39.08
N GLN A 582 -12.99 0.49 -38.20
CA GLN A 582 -12.16 -0.70 -38.38
C GLN A 582 -12.64 -1.58 -39.53
N LEU A 583 -13.96 -1.80 -39.65
CA LEU A 583 -14.54 -2.51 -40.80
C LEU A 583 -14.21 -1.80 -42.12
N TRP A 584 -14.39 -0.48 -42.16
CA TRP A 584 -14.11 0.32 -43.36
C TRP A 584 -12.63 0.23 -43.76
N ALA A 585 -11.71 0.43 -42.80
CA ALA A 585 -10.27 0.41 -43.06
C ALA A 585 -9.78 -0.97 -43.55
N THR A 586 -10.39 -2.06 -43.08
CA THR A 586 -9.99 -3.43 -43.41
C THR A 586 -10.84 -4.08 -44.50
N SER A 587 -11.78 -3.34 -45.10
CA SER A 587 -12.60 -3.82 -46.22
C SER A 587 -11.77 -4.31 -47.41
N ALA A 588 -10.58 -3.72 -47.64
CA ALA A 588 -9.62 -4.17 -48.66
C ALA A 588 -9.05 -5.57 -48.38
N ASN A 589 -8.99 -5.98 -47.11
CA ASN A 589 -8.64 -7.34 -46.68
C ASN A 589 -9.85 -8.29 -46.71
N GLY A 590 -10.99 -7.83 -47.22
CA GLY A 590 -12.23 -8.61 -47.34
C GLY A 590 -13.05 -8.65 -46.06
N ALA A 591 -12.74 -7.85 -45.03
CA ALA A 591 -13.50 -7.79 -43.78
C ALA A 591 -14.99 -7.53 -44.04
N GLN A 592 -15.84 -8.28 -43.34
CA GLN A 592 -17.30 -8.21 -43.44
C GLN A 592 -17.95 -7.82 -42.11
N ILE A 593 -17.26 -8.09 -41.00
CA ILE A 593 -17.70 -7.83 -39.63
C ILE A 593 -16.51 -7.25 -38.88
N ALA A 594 -16.73 -6.26 -38.02
CA ALA A 594 -15.75 -5.86 -37.03
C ALA A 594 -16.35 -5.81 -35.62
N PHE A 595 -15.51 -6.15 -34.64
CA PHE A 595 -15.85 -6.06 -33.21
C PHE A 595 -14.85 -5.16 -32.50
N MET A 596 -15.35 -4.39 -31.55
CA MET A 596 -14.55 -3.55 -30.67
C MET A 596 -14.97 -3.76 -29.21
N ASN A 597 -14.00 -3.95 -28.32
CA ASN A 597 -14.26 -4.04 -26.89
C ASN A 597 -14.51 -2.66 -26.27
N PRO A 598 -15.41 -2.53 -25.30
CA PRO A 598 -15.77 -1.25 -24.73
C PRO A 598 -14.61 -0.62 -23.94
N GLY A 599 -13.71 -1.44 -23.39
CA GLY A 599 -12.53 -0.99 -22.65
C GLY A 599 -11.47 -0.30 -23.52
N GLY A 600 -11.48 -0.56 -24.83
CA GLY A 600 -10.57 0.04 -25.80
C GLY A 600 -10.93 1.47 -26.21
N VAL A 601 -12.11 1.97 -25.80
CA VAL A 601 -12.57 3.35 -26.06
C VAL A 601 -12.55 4.16 -24.76
N ARG A 602 -11.69 5.18 -24.67
CA ARG A 602 -11.29 5.78 -23.37
C ARG A 602 -11.89 7.13 -23.06
N THR A 603 -12.40 7.85 -24.05
CA THR A 603 -13.15 9.10 -23.88
C THR A 603 -14.42 9.12 -24.74
N ASP A 604 -15.24 10.16 -24.59
CA ASP A 604 -16.32 10.46 -25.53
C ASP A 604 -15.82 11.49 -26.56
N LEU A 605 -16.43 11.56 -27.74
CA LEU A 605 -16.26 12.70 -28.63
C LEU A 605 -17.41 13.69 -28.41
N LYS A 606 -17.10 14.91 -27.97
CA LYS A 606 -18.11 15.95 -27.71
C LYS A 606 -18.27 16.87 -28.91
N TYR A 607 -19.50 17.26 -29.20
CA TYR A 607 -19.81 18.21 -30.26
C TYR A 607 -19.41 19.64 -29.87
N ALA A 608 -19.55 20.01 -28.60
CA ALA A 608 -19.04 21.28 -28.11
C ALA A 608 -17.50 21.28 -28.22
N GLN A 609 -16.92 22.34 -28.77
CA GLN A 609 -15.47 22.48 -28.84
C GLN A 609 -14.84 22.40 -27.44
N SER A 610 -13.70 21.72 -27.34
CA SER A 610 -12.89 21.65 -26.14
C SER A 610 -11.90 22.83 -26.05
N ALA A 611 -11.51 23.40 -27.20
CA ALA A 611 -10.68 24.59 -27.27
C ALA A 611 -11.15 25.57 -28.37
N GLY A 612 -10.27 25.90 -29.33
CA GLY A 612 -10.49 26.93 -30.36
C GLY A 612 -10.78 26.36 -31.75
N GLU A 613 -10.95 25.04 -31.87
CA GLU A 613 -11.16 24.30 -33.12
C GLU A 613 -12.57 24.50 -33.72
N GLY A 614 -13.55 24.92 -32.90
CA GLY A 614 -14.93 25.14 -33.29
C GLY A 614 -15.82 23.90 -33.16
N ASP A 615 -17.11 24.12 -32.89
CA ASP A 615 -18.05 23.03 -32.59
C ASP A 615 -18.09 21.96 -33.71
N GLY A 616 -18.11 20.72 -33.25
CA GLY A 616 -18.16 19.50 -34.04
C GLY A 616 -16.83 19.17 -34.73
N VAL A 617 -15.75 19.94 -34.55
CA VAL A 617 -14.42 19.54 -35.04
C VAL A 617 -13.83 18.53 -34.08
N VAL A 618 -13.31 17.42 -34.63
CA VAL A 618 -12.51 16.46 -33.88
C VAL A 618 -11.05 16.71 -34.23
N THR A 619 -10.23 16.90 -33.22
CA THR A 619 -8.78 17.04 -33.31
C THR A 619 -8.07 15.69 -33.17
N PHE A 620 -6.79 15.64 -33.56
CA PHE A 620 -5.98 14.44 -33.41
C PHE A 620 -5.85 14.01 -31.95
N GLY A 621 -5.71 14.96 -31.03
CA GLY A 621 -5.67 14.70 -29.59
C GLY A 621 -6.98 14.12 -29.07
N GLU A 622 -8.14 14.63 -29.51
CA GLU A 622 -9.44 14.05 -29.14
C GLU A 622 -9.61 12.64 -29.71
N ALA A 623 -9.20 12.40 -30.96
CA ALA A 623 -9.24 11.06 -31.56
C ALA A 623 -8.27 10.09 -30.87
N PHE A 624 -7.07 10.55 -30.49
CA PHE A 624 -6.10 9.78 -29.72
C PHE A 624 -6.65 9.42 -28.34
N ALA A 625 -7.15 10.40 -27.59
CA ALA A 625 -7.74 10.15 -26.27
C ALA A 625 -8.96 9.20 -26.36
N PHE A 626 -9.68 9.22 -27.48
CA PHE A 626 -10.78 8.30 -27.74
C PHE A 626 -10.30 6.85 -27.92
N GLN A 627 -9.15 6.63 -28.57
CA GLN A 627 -8.55 5.31 -28.82
C GLN A 627 -7.01 5.35 -28.73
N PRO A 628 -6.44 5.31 -27.50
CA PRO A 628 -5.05 5.71 -27.25
C PRO A 628 -4.01 4.59 -27.39
N PHE A 629 -4.44 3.33 -27.49
CA PHE A 629 -3.53 2.18 -27.39
C PHE A 629 -2.70 1.89 -28.65
N GLY A 630 -3.06 2.52 -29.78
CA GLY A 630 -2.36 2.30 -31.05
C GLY A 630 -2.32 0.84 -31.49
N ASN A 631 -3.34 0.05 -31.16
CA ASN A 631 -3.40 -1.37 -31.48
C ASN A 631 -3.30 -1.61 -33.00
N THR A 632 -2.85 -2.81 -33.36
CA THR A 632 -2.87 -3.26 -34.76
C THR A 632 -4.20 -3.96 -35.05
N LEU A 633 -4.83 -3.63 -36.17
CA LEU A 633 -6.01 -4.33 -36.65
C LEU A 633 -5.62 -5.67 -37.25
N ILE A 634 -6.33 -6.72 -36.87
CA ILE A 634 -6.12 -8.08 -37.36
C ILE A 634 -7.40 -8.57 -38.02
N THR A 635 -7.32 -8.96 -39.28
CA THR A 635 -8.42 -9.56 -40.04
C THR A 635 -8.19 -11.05 -40.26
N PHE A 636 -9.15 -11.90 -39.90
CA PHE A 636 -9.06 -13.35 -40.12
C PHE A 636 -10.43 -13.99 -40.36
N SER A 637 -10.43 -15.21 -40.87
CA SER A 637 -11.66 -15.96 -41.18
C SER A 637 -12.17 -16.69 -39.94
N MET A 638 -13.43 -16.47 -39.58
CA MET A 638 -14.15 -17.16 -38.50
C MET A 638 -15.41 -17.85 -39.04
N THR A 639 -15.79 -19.00 -38.46
CA THR A 639 -17.09 -19.60 -38.75
C THR A 639 -18.21 -18.82 -38.05
N GLY A 640 -19.44 -18.92 -38.57
CA GLY A 640 -20.60 -18.34 -37.91
C GLY A 640 -20.78 -18.85 -36.46
N ALA A 641 -20.45 -20.12 -36.20
CA ALA A 641 -20.44 -20.69 -34.85
C ALA A 641 -19.43 -20.01 -33.93
N GLN A 642 -18.18 -19.80 -34.39
CA GLN A 642 -17.16 -19.09 -33.62
C GLN A 642 -17.57 -17.65 -33.30
N ILE A 643 -18.20 -16.96 -34.26
CA ILE A 643 -18.72 -15.59 -34.04
C ILE A 643 -19.80 -15.60 -32.96
N ILE A 644 -20.74 -16.56 -32.99
CA ILE A 644 -21.76 -16.70 -31.96
C ILE A 644 -21.13 -17.00 -30.59
N ASP A 645 -20.08 -17.81 -30.54
CA ASP A 645 -19.40 -18.14 -29.28
C ASP A 645 -18.64 -16.93 -28.71
N VAL A 646 -17.99 -16.10 -29.54
CA VAL A 646 -17.45 -14.79 -29.11
C VAL A 646 -18.53 -13.91 -28.50
N LEU A 647 -19.71 -13.81 -29.14
CA LEU A 647 -20.79 -12.98 -28.60
C LEU A 647 -21.29 -13.48 -27.24
N LYS A 648 -21.18 -14.78 -26.95
CA LYS A 648 -21.47 -15.34 -25.63
C LYS A 648 -20.41 -14.96 -24.58
N GLN A 649 -19.15 -14.75 -25.00
CA GLN A 649 -18.05 -14.35 -24.10
C GLN A 649 -18.18 -12.91 -23.57
N GLN A 650 -19.15 -12.14 -24.05
CA GLN A 650 -19.53 -10.88 -23.40
C GLN A 650 -19.94 -11.09 -21.92
N CYS A 651 -20.45 -12.28 -21.58
CA CYS A 651 -20.65 -12.74 -20.20
C CYS A 651 -19.29 -13.20 -19.63
N GLN A 652 -18.73 -12.42 -18.71
CA GLN A 652 -17.36 -12.62 -18.21
C GLN A 652 -17.28 -13.74 -17.15
N PRO A 653 -16.10 -14.33 -16.91
CA PRO A 653 -15.91 -15.34 -15.88
C PRO A 653 -16.43 -14.91 -14.50
N ILE A 654 -16.92 -15.86 -13.71
CA ILE A 654 -17.39 -15.61 -12.34
C ILE A 654 -16.25 -15.00 -11.52
N GLY A 655 -16.54 -13.93 -10.78
CA GLY A 655 -15.55 -13.21 -9.98
C GLY A 655 -14.92 -12.01 -10.69
N SER A 656 -15.14 -11.84 -12.00
CA SER A 656 -14.64 -10.68 -12.75
C SER A 656 -15.14 -9.37 -12.15
N SER A 657 -14.27 -8.36 -12.04
CA SER A 657 -14.61 -7.01 -11.58
C SER A 657 -15.72 -6.35 -12.43
N ARG A 658 -15.83 -6.78 -13.70
CA ARG A 658 -16.90 -6.40 -14.62
C ARG A 658 -17.60 -7.67 -15.14
N PRO A 659 -18.86 -7.95 -14.76
CA PRO A 659 -19.51 -9.20 -15.13
C PRO A 659 -19.93 -9.29 -16.60
N PHE A 660 -19.99 -8.16 -17.31
CA PHE A 660 -20.39 -8.13 -18.72
C PHE A 660 -19.64 -7.03 -19.47
N LEU A 661 -19.14 -7.36 -20.66
CA LEU A 661 -18.48 -6.41 -21.58
C LEU A 661 -19.24 -6.40 -22.90
N HIS A 662 -19.92 -5.30 -23.20
CA HIS A 662 -20.73 -5.17 -24.41
C HIS A 662 -19.84 -4.80 -25.61
N LEU A 663 -19.67 -5.75 -26.53
CA LEU A 663 -18.93 -5.50 -27.78
C LEU A 663 -19.69 -4.48 -28.62
N GLY A 664 -18.97 -3.52 -29.18
CA GLY A 664 -19.46 -2.75 -30.32
C GLY A 664 -19.35 -3.61 -31.57
N VAL A 665 -20.37 -3.54 -32.41
CA VAL A 665 -20.46 -4.33 -33.64
C VAL A 665 -20.58 -3.41 -34.83
N SER A 666 -19.90 -3.71 -35.94
CA SER A 666 -19.92 -2.87 -37.14
C SER A 666 -21.30 -2.78 -37.81
N GLN A 667 -21.54 -1.72 -38.58
CA GLN A 667 -22.76 -1.47 -39.31
C GLN A 667 -23.15 -2.68 -40.17
N GLY A 668 -24.43 -3.06 -40.09
CA GLY A 668 -24.98 -4.21 -40.80
C GLY A 668 -24.92 -5.53 -40.03
N PHE A 669 -24.17 -5.62 -38.93
CA PHE A 669 -24.21 -6.77 -38.04
C PHE A 669 -25.22 -6.55 -36.91
N THR A 670 -26.15 -7.48 -36.69
CA THR A 670 -27.20 -7.36 -35.66
C THR A 670 -27.47 -8.69 -34.98
N TYR A 671 -27.88 -8.67 -33.71
CA TYR A 671 -28.32 -9.87 -32.98
C TYR A 671 -29.28 -9.53 -31.84
N ASP A 672 -30.00 -10.56 -31.36
CA ASP A 672 -30.79 -10.49 -30.13
C ASP A 672 -29.94 -11.01 -28.95
N LEU A 673 -30.00 -10.32 -27.82
CA LEU A 673 -29.21 -10.62 -26.62
C LEU A 673 -30.11 -10.73 -25.39
N ALA A 674 -30.10 -11.86 -24.69
CA ALA A 674 -30.67 -11.98 -23.34
C ALA A 674 -29.55 -12.34 -22.35
N LYS A 675 -29.51 -11.69 -21.18
CA LYS A 675 -28.49 -11.92 -20.16
C LYS A 675 -29.09 -11.88 -18.75
N THR A 676 -28.48 -12.59 -17.81
CA THR A 676 -28.84 -12.52 -16.38
C THR A 676 -27.62 -12.14 -15.56
N ILE A 677 -27.73 -11.03 -14.82
CA ILE A 677 -26.73 -10.64 -13.80
C ILE A 677 -27.33 -10.94 -12.42
N SER A 678 -26.66 -11.79 -11.64
CA SER A 678 -27.07 -12.17 -10.29
C SER A 678 -25.87 -12.23 -9.37
N GLY A 679 -25.97 -11.59 -8.20
CA GLY A 679 -24.89 -11.52 -7.22
C GLY A 679 -23.60 -10.91 -7.80
N GLY A 680 -23.73 -9.87 -8.61
CA GLY A 680 -22.59 -9.21 -9.26
C GLY A 680 -21.93 -10.00 -10.40
N ASN A 681 -22.48 -11.16 -10.77
CA ASN A 681 -21.92 -12.05 -11.80
C ASN A 681 -22.88 -12.22 -12.97
N CYS A 682 -22.36 -12.40 -14.19
CA CYS A 682 -23.16 -12.85 -15.31
C CYS A 682 -23.35 -14.37 -15.20
N THR A 683 -24.59 -14.82 -15.01
CA THR A 683 -24.92 -16.22 -14.76
C THR A 683 -25.56 -16.92 -15.96
N SER A 684 -26.05 -16.16 -16.93
CA SER A 684 -26.54 -16.71 -18.20
C SER A 684 -26.48 -15.69 -19.33
N ILE A 685 -26.31 -16.18 -20.55
CA ILE A 685 -26.35 -15.42 -21.79
C ILE A 685 -26.99 -16.24 -22.92
N SER A 686 -27.81 -15.60 -23.72
CA SER A 686 -28.42 -16.13 -24.93
C SER A 686 -28.23 -15.15 -26.08
N VAL A 687 -27.66 -15.65 -27.18
CA VAL A 687 -27.44 -14.89 -28.42
C VAL A 687 -28.23 -15.57 -29.53
N THR A 688 -29.19 -14.85 -30.10
CA THR A 688 -30.10 -15.36 -31.14
C THR A 688 -30.24 -14.35 -32.27
N ASN A 689 -30.94 -14.74 -33.36
CA ASN A 689 -31.27 -13.84 -34.47
C ASN A 689 -30.06 -13.09 -35.08
N VAL A 690 -28.87 -13.71 -35.04
CA VAL A 690 -27.63 -13.12 -35.56
C VAL A 690 -27.72 -12.97 -37.07
N LYS A 691 -27.51 -11.76 -37.56
CA LYS A 691 -27.62 -11.40 -38.98
C LYS A 691 -26.45 -10.53 -39.42
N LEU A 692 -26.06 -10.72 -40.66
CA LEU A 692 -25.18 -9.83 -41.41
C LEU A 692 -25.96 -9.27 -42.60
N ASN A 693 -26.10 -7.95 -42.67
CA ASN A 693 -26.86 -7.22 -43.68
C ASN A 693 -28.31 -7.73 -43.85
N GLY A 694 -28.95 -8.07 -42.72
CA GLY A 694 -30.31 -8.62 -42.68
C GLY A 694 -30.43 -10.11 -43.03
N VAL A 695 -29.34 -10.77 -43.43
CA VAL A 695 -29.30 -12.20 -43.74
C VAL A 695 -28.87 -12.97 -42.49
N PRO A 696 -29.61 -14.01 -42.07
CA PRO A 696 -29.22 -14.86 -40.95
C PRO A 696 -27.82 -15.45 -41.15
N LEU A 697 -27.00 -15.40 -40.09
CA LEU A 697 -25.66 -15.96 -40.09
C LEU A 697 -25.73 -17.50 -40.16
N ASP A 698 -25.15 -18.10 -41.19
CA ASP A 698 -24.95 -19.55 -41.27
C ASP A 698 -23.81 -19.98 -40.32
N PRO A 699 -24.07 -20.84 -39.30
CA PRO A 699 -23.06 -21.26 -38.33
C PRO A 699 -21.85 -21.99 -38.95
N THR A 700 -22.01 -22.59 -40.13
CA THR A 700 -20.98 -23.38 -40.81
C THR A 700 -20.22 -22.59 -41.87
N ALA A 701 -20.79 -21.49 -42.36
CA ALA A 701 -20.12 -20.60 -43.29
C ALA A 701 -19.00 -19.80 -42.59
N SER A 702 -18.03 -19.35 -43.38
CA SER A 702 -16.92 -18.52 -42.92
C SER A 702 -17.13 -17.06 -43.30
N TYR A 703 -16.74 -16.16 -42.40
CA TYR A 703 -16.83 -14.72 -42.55
C TYR A 703 -15.49 -14.10 -42.17
N MET A 704 -15.08 -13.08 -42.91
CA MET A 704 -13.89 -12.31 -42.56
C MET A 704 -14.23 -11.30 -41.47
N VAL A 705 -13.56 -11.44 -40.32
CA VAL A 705 -13.78 -10.62 -39.13
C VAL A 705 -12.52 -9.82 -38.84
N THR A 706 -12.68 -8.54 -38.54
CA THR A 706 -11.61 -7.66 -38.06
C THR A 706 -11.80 -7.33 -36.59
N VAL A 707 -10.73 -7.38 -35.82
CA VAL A 707 -10.66 -6.88 -34.44
C VAL A 707 -9.31 -6.20 -34.21
N ASN A 708 -9.14 -5.50 -33.09
CA ASN A 708 -7.81 -5.11 -32.62
C ASN A 708 -6.99 -6.35 -32.18
N ASN A 709 -5.66 -6.26 -32.17
CA ASN A 709 -4.77 -7.37 -31.81
C ASN A 709 -4.99 -7.84 -30.37
N PHE A 710 -5.34 -6.94 -29.46
CA PHE A 710 -5.73 -7.28 -28.09
C PHE A 710 -6.86 -8.34 -28.06
N LEU A 711 -7.97 -8.10 -28.76
CA LEU A 711 -9.05 -9.06 -28.91
C LEU A 711 -8.62 -10.29 -29.73
N ALA A 712 -7.83 -10.11 -30.80
CA ALA A 712 -7.34 -11.21 -31.62
C ALA A 712 -6.56 -12.25 -30.80
N ASP A 713 -5.84 -11.79 -29.79
CA ASP A 713 -5.04 -12.63 -28.88
C ASP A 713 -5.83 -13.13 -27.67
N GLY A 714 -7.12 -12.80 -27.58
CA GLY A 714 -8.04 -13.31 -26.57
C GLY A 714 -8.21 -12.41 -25.34
N GLY A 715 -7.77 -11.16 -25.41
CA GLY A 715 -7.97 -10.15 -24.36
C GLY A 715 -9.43 -9.94 -24.00
N ASP A 716 -9.68 -9.37 -22.81
CA ASP A 716 -11.03 -9.22 -22.22
C ASP A 716 -11.79 -10.56 -22.11
N ASN A 717 -11.05 -11.67 -21.97
CA ASN A 717 -11.56 -13.05 -21.95
C ASN A 717 -12.30 -13.51 -23.23
N PHE A 718 -12.12 -12.83 -24.37
CA PHE A 718 -12.67 -13.25 -25.66
C PHE A 718 -11.81 -14.35 -26.32
N THR A 719 -11.54 -15.42 -25.56
CA THR A 719 -10.56 -16.46 -25.90
C THR A 719 -10.83 -17.20 -27.21
N VAL A 720 -12.07 -17.18 -27.73
CA VAL A 720 -12.41 -17.81 -29.02
C VAL A 720 -11.59 -17.19 -30.16
N PHE A 721 -11.30 -15.89 -30.14
CA PHE A 721 -10.48 -15.23 -31.16
C PHE A 721 -9.07 -15.86 -31.25
N ARG A 722 -8.42 -16.15 -30.11
CA ARG A 722 -7.10 -16.78 -30.06
C ARG A 722 -7.09 -18.19 -30.65
N THR A 723 -8.23 -18.89 -30.60
CA THR A 723 -8.34 -20.25 -31.17
C THR A 723 -8.42 -20.29 -32.70
N VAL A 724 -8.60 -19.13 -33.35
CA VAL A 724 -8.69 -19.06 -34.82
C VAL A 724 -7.32 -19.31 -35.44
N THR A 725 -7.22 -20.39 -36.22
CA THR A 725 -5.99 -20.83 -36.89
C THR A 725 -5.86 -20.35 -38.33
N SER A 726 -6.86 -19.62 -38.84
CA SER A 726 -6.79 -19.04 -40.18
C SER A 726 -5.71 -17.94 -40.24
N PRO A 727 -5.13 -17.67 -41.42
CA PRO A 727 -4.12 -16.63 -41.56
C PRO A 727 -4.63 -15.28 -41.05
N ARG A 728 -3.82 -14.62 -40.21
CA ARG A 728 -4.08 -13.29 -39.68
C ARG A 728 -3.49 -12.25 -40.63
N LEU A 729 -4.35 -11.40 -41.17
CA LEU A 729 -3.98 -10.30 -42.06
C LEU A 729 -3.84 -9.02 -41.26
N ASP A 730 -2.75 -8.31 -41.47
CA ASP A 730 -2.52 -6.99 -40.90
C ASP A 730 -3.46 -5.95 -41.57
N GLY A 731 -4.22 -5.26 -40.73
CA GLY A 731 -5.16 -4.19 -41.09
C GLY A 731 -4.64 -2.79 -40.81
N GLY A 732 -3.41 -2.65 -40.31
CA GLY A 732 -2.78 -1.39 -39.93
C GLY A 732 -3.19 -0.89 -38.54
N ASN A 733 -2.75 0.31 -38.19
CA ASN A 733 -3.01 0.92 -36.88
C ASN A 733 -4.49 1.36 -36.73
N ASP A 734 -5.07 1.06 -35.58
CA ASP A 734 -6.47 1.30 -35.27
C ASP A 734 -6.82 2.80 -35.19
N LEU A 735 -5.95 3.64 -34.60
CA LEU A 735 -6.18 5.07 -34.46
C LEU A 735 -6.15 5.75 -35.83
N GLN A 736 -5.21 5.33 -36.68
CA GLN A 736 -5.15 5.79 -38.07
C GLN A 736 -6.41 5.39 -38.85
N ALA A 737 -6.97 4.20 -38.60
CA ALA A 737 -8.24 3.78 -39.18
C ALA A 737 -9.39 4.72 -38.76
N LEU A 738 -9.49 5.07 -37.47
CA LEU A 738 -10.48 6.03 -36.97
C LEU A 738 -10.30 7.43 -37.58
N ILE A 739 -9.07 7.96 -37.61
CA ILE A 739 -8.76 9.27 -38.18
C ILE A 739 -9.15 9.33 -39.67
N ASN A 740 -8.80 8.30 -40.43
CA ASN A 740 -9.12 8.23 -41.85
C ASN A 740 -10.63 8.14 -42.07
N TYR A 741 -11.35 7.40 -41.21
CA TYR A 741 -12.81 7.32 -41.25
C TYR A 741 -13.46 8.68 -40.96
N LEU A 742 -13.06 9.35 -39.87
CA LEU A 742 -13.54 10.68 -39.50
C LEU A 742 -13.30 11.71 -40.62
N GLY A 743 -12.13 11.67 -41.25
CA GLY A 743 -11.80 12.57 -42.36
C GLY A 743 -12.60 12.28 -43.64
N THR A 744 -12.81 11.00 -43.96
CA THR A 744 -13.51 10.57 -45.19
C THR A 744 -15.01 10.81 -45.10
N PHE A 745 -15.62 10.56 -43.94
CA PHE A 745 -17.07 10.63 -43.73
C PHE A 745 -17.53 11.88 -42.98
N SER A 746 -16.68 12.91 -42.89
CA SER A 746 -16.99 14.15 -42.18
C SER A 746 -18.19 14.91 -42.81
N PRO A 747 -19.20 15.34 -42.02
CA PRO A 747 -19.35 15.10 -40.59
C PRO A 747 -19.97 13.72 -40.29
N VAL A 748 -19.43 13.02 -39.30
CA VAL A 748 -19.91 11.71 -38.83
C VAL A 748 -21.01 11.88 -37.79
N SER A 749 -22.12 11.17 -37.97
CA SER A 749 -23.20 11.12 -36.96
C SER A 749 -22.97 10.00 -35.96
N PRO A 750 -23.44 10.14 -34.70
CA PRO A 750 -23.38 9.04 -33.74
C PRO A 750 -24.06 7.79 -34.31
N PRO A 751 -23.38 6.64 -34.35
CA PRO A 751 -24.01 5.39 -34.73
C PRO A 751 -25.20 5.06 -33.81
N GLY A 752 -26.24 4.44 -34.37
CA GLY A 752 -27.36 3.92 -33.59
C GLY A 752 -26.93 2.80 -32.63
N THR A 753 -27.66 2.70 -31.51
CA THR A 753 -27.59 1.59 -30.55
C THR A 753 -28.79 0.65 -30.72
N ASP A 754 -29.09 0.36 -31.99
CA ASP A 754 -30.15 -0.53 -32.45
C ASP A 754 -29.56 -1.75 -33.18
N ARG A 755 -28.25 -1.98 -33.04
CA ARG A 755 -27.57 -3.15 -33.62
C ARG A 755 -27.77 -4.36 -32.74
N VAL A 756 -27.90 -4.17 -31.43
CA VAL A 756 -28.16 -5.23 -30.46
C VAL A 756 -29.55 -5.05 -29.85
N ASN A 757 -30.42 -6.02 -30.08
CA ASN A 757 -31.75 -6.04 -29.52
C ASN A 757 -31.71 -6.78 -28.16
N GLU A 758 -31.53 -6.02 -27.08
CA GLU A 758 -31.56 -6.59 -25.72
C GLU A 758 -32.98 -7.05 -25.35
N LEU A 759 -33.13 -8.35 -25.14
CA LEU A 759 -34.34 -9.03 -24.72
C LEU A 759 -34.45 -9.07 -23.18
N PRO A 760 -35.67 -9.15 -22.62
CA PRO A 760 -35.92 -9.18 -21.18
C PRO A 760 -35.26 -10.33 -20.42
#